data_AF-A0A2S6HP20-F1
#
_entry.id   AF-A0A2S6HP20-F1
#
_cell.length_a   1.000
_cell.length_b   1.000
_cell.length_c   1.000
_cell.angle_alpha   90.00
_cell.angle_beta   90.00
_cell.angle_gamma   90.00
#
_symmetry.space_group_name_H-M   'P 1'
#
loop_
_entity.id
_entity.type
_entity.pdbx_description
1 polymer ?
#
loop_
_entity_poly.entity_id
_entity_poly.type
_entity_poly.pdbx_seq_one_letter_code
_entity_poly.pdbx_strand_id
1 'polypeptide(L)'
;MKWLHISDVHYNPKSDGRSSKQLRKNLIKYLKDNNFNVDNVFITGDFRNALLQKNEDEHSVACASVEFIKEVSASVGVINSENIHIVPGNHDLTRDEDCSKIIGIRKSYNCEKGSFEHGDLEYLIERFHFFNCVENLLHPNNKVWTESLLPIHQYRCFKTYNLLYLNTAITCGSDNERNKLVIGNEVLYDCLESIIEENPDKPIIILAHHGMDNFRDDEKKALEQIFINYPVRLYLCGDAHDAWKRRINEIMEITMGCLKNDKDVQTVFSIGEIRENGDFSVEAHIWDSKFSNWASYTHFNNALKKWDITSQKYHMQAKIITNSIPFPATENFIGRDKDMAIIEKMIQDRKLITLYAPPGMGKTEICRKLFEKFTKENALIFKNIGWLFFRENILNTFYNQFEFIEELDVDTYWKKIKKYIAENANNILLIIDNANDLSPKDLTDLISLGCRIILTSRGKVDRITSVKINAMSLEECRLLYRMHSNDYESSDNTVDHIIQLSDRHTLSIELLSKTQYASGKSSQEMLASIIKNGFNLADINEEISYTHNPEATLEQKSENVFIEHMAKIFHIADIGDQAELRILQHFSLLSSELFPMEVSKECFGIQGLSIINKLVNKGWINRNENQNSYFMHPVVSSVIKYCANPDYDDVEPMILWINQKLYIKPNEMAIQKLWLFPHALSIVNNFMGEEKEIYSNLQNNIAMIYYKQGNYVKALEWYRKALVIRKKILGEMHPLVAAIYSNIALVKIRQGNYIEALEMIQNAISINEDLLGQENSSTAITYNNIALVYDYLGKYPEALGWYQKALSIDEKLLGEDHPSTATVYNNIASIYDNLGLYPQAIKFFFKALDIREKEFGNDHYDTATIFNNLASVYDHKGAYSKALEYYYKALSINEKVLNKEHPMLANNYNNIALLHYTIKEYPIALEWYRKAMLIREKVLGIDHPDTAITYSNIGLVYDDQKEYSEAMKWYQKALTIHEETLGRNHPETATTYNNIGAVYYGKKEYSEAIKWFQKALTIREKTLGKEHPLTVTTYKNIEEAYYEKNL
;
A
#
# COMPACT_ATOMS: atom_id res chain seq x y z
N MET A 1 -32.93 -17.40 25.76
CA MET A 1 -32.76 -17.12 24.32
C MET A 1 -33.59 -15.91 23.96
N LYS A 2 -33.01 -14.92 23.29
CA LYS A 2 -33.68 -13.64 23.02
C LYS A 2 -34.36 -13.62 21.65
N TRP A 3 -33.90 -14.45 20.71
CA TRP A 3 -34.45 -14.46 19.37
C TRP A 3 -34.43 -15.84 18.71
N LEU A 4 -35.39 -16.06 17.80
CA LEU A 4 -35.44 -17.15 16.82
C LEU A 4 -35.26 -16.55 15.42
N HIS A 5 -34.32 -17.06 14.64
CA HIS A 5 -34.13 -16.68 13.25
C HIS A 5 -34.34 -17.89 12.34
N ILE A 6 -35.32 -17.79 11.44
CA ILE A 6 -35.63 -18.79 10.42
C ILE A 6 -35.29 -18.20 9.06
N SER A 7 -34.28 -18.77 8.40
CA SER A 7 -33.95 -18.40 7.02
C SER A 7 -34.73 -19.26 6.02
N ASP A 8 -35.04 -18.67 4.87
CA ASP A 8 -35.62 -19.31 3.68
C ASP A 8 -36.91 -20.13 3.91
N VAL A 9 -37.96 -19.46 4.40
CA VAL A 9 -39.29 -20.09 4.50
C VAL A 9 -39.98 -20.05 3.13
N HIS A 10 -39.96 -21.18 2.40
CA HIS A 10 -40.79 -21.32 1.19
C HIS A 10 -42.26 -21.52 1.58
N TYR A 11 -43.12 -20.54 1.28
CA TYR A 11 -44.55 -20.68 1.54
C TYR A 11 -45.31 -21.19 0.30
N ASN A 12 -45.79 -22.44 0.36
CA ASN A 12 -46.76 -22.97 -0.59
C ASN A 12 -47.89 -23.71 0.16
N PRO A 13 -49.15 -23.25 0.10
CA PRO A 13 -50.25 -23.90 0.82
C PRO A 13 -50.69 -25.25 0.22
N LYS A 14 -50.32 -25.57 -1.04
CA LYS A 14 -50.84 -26.74 -1.79
C LYS A 14 -49.80 -27.63 -2.50
N SER A 15 -48.59 -27.15 -2.81
CA SER A 15 -47.56 -27.92 -3.55
C SER A 15 -46.22 -28.03 -2.83
N ASP A 16 -45.53 -29.13 -3.09
CA ASP A 16 -44.36 -29.61 -2.34
C ASP A 16 -43.06 -29.05 -2.92
N GLY A 17 -42.91 -27.73 -2.89
CA GLY A 17 -41.57 -27.13 -2.93
C GLY A 17 -40.70 -27.67 -1.78
N ARG A 18 -39.46 -27.19 -1.67
CA ARG A 18 -38.48 -27.66 -0.66
C ARG A 18 -39.03 -27.69 0.79
N SER A 19 -40.05 -26.88 1.11
CA SER A 19 -40.78 -26.94 2.39
C SER A 19 -42.18 -27.57 2.24
N SER A 20 -42.26 -28.90 2.35
CA SER A 20 -43.55 -29.61 2.31
C SER A 20 -44.50 -29.19 3.45
N LYS A 21 -45.82 -29.34 3.26
CA LYS A 21 -46.82 -29.17 4.35
C LYS A 21 -46.48 -30.01 5.60
N GLN A 22 -45.85 -31.15 5.40
CA GLN A 22 -45.38 -32.01 6.48
C GLN A 22 -44.20 -31.41 7.25
N LEU A 23 -43.23 -30.80 6.56
CA LEU A 23 -42.08 -30.16 7.18
C LEU A 23 -42.49 -29.01 8.12
N ARG A 24 -43.46 -28.19 7.71
CA ARG A 24 -44.02 -27.10 8.54
C ARG A 24 -44.66 -27.61 9.83
N LYS A 25 -45.46 -28.68 9.74
CA LYS A 25 -46.04 -29.34 10.92
C LYS A 25 -44.96 -29.94 11.82
N ASN A 26 -43.94 -30.55 11.22
CA ASN A 26 -42.81 -31.12 11.96
C ASN A 26 -41.99 -30.03 12.66
N LEU A 27 -41.80 -28.85 12.05
CA LEU A 27 -41.16 -27.69 12.68
C LEU A 27 -41.95 -27.22 13.90
N ILE A 28 -43.24 -26.92 13.75
CA ILE A 28 -44.09 -26.45 14.86
C ILE A 28 -44.13 -27.49 15.99
N LYS A 29 -44.24 -28.77 15.63
CA LYS A 29 -44.18 -29.86 16.60
C LYS A 29 -42.83 -29.89 17.32
N TYR A 30 -41.73 -29.80 16.59
CA TYR A 30 -40.38 -29.80 17.17
C TYR A 30 -40.15 -28.59 18.09
N LEU A 31 -40.60 -27.40 17.71
CA LEU A 31 -40.49 -26.20 18.53
C LEU A 31 -41.25 -26.36 19.86
N LYS A 32 -42.47 -26.93 19.82
CA LYS A 32 -43.28 -27.25 21.00
C LYS A 32 -42.66 -28.36 21.85
N ASP A 33 -42.25 -29.46 21.24
CA ASP A 33 -41.69 -30.64 21.93
C ASP A 33 -40.39 -30.29 22.69
N ASN A 34 -39.62 -29.29 22.21
CA ASN A 34 -38.40 -28.80 22.86
C ASN A 34 -38.62 -27.60 23.81
N ASN A 35 -39.86 -27.10 23.96
CA ASN A 35 -40.23 -25.98 24.84
C ASN A 35 -39.37 -24.71 24.63
N PHE A 36 -39.09 -24.32 23.39
CA PHE A 36 -38.39 -23.05 23.14
C PHE A 36 -39.25 -21.85 23.51
N ASN A 37 -38.62 -20.83 24.10
CA ASN A 37 -39.25 -19.55 24.42
C ASN A 37 -38.28 -18.41 24.05
N VAL A 38 -38.73 -17.45 23.25
CA VAL A 38 -37.91 -16.35 22.72
C VAL A 38 -38.68 -15.02 22.78
N ASP A 39 -37.96 -13.90 22.81
CA ASP A 39 -38.61 -12.57 22.83
C ASP A 39 -39.06 -12.14 21.43
N ASN A 40 -38.27 -12.48 20.40
CA ASN A 40 -38.47 -12.03 19.02
C ASN A 40 -38.31 -13.17 18.02
N VAL A 41 -39.10 -13.13 16.95
CA VAL A 41 -39.02 -14.06 15.81
C VAL A 41 -38.64 -13.29 14.56
N PHE A 42 -37.58 -13.73 13.88
CA PHE A 42 -37.05 -13.16 12.65
C PHE A 42 -37.23 -14.18 11.52
N ILE A 43 -37.89 -13.78 10.44
CA ILE A 43 -38.16 -14.66 9.29
C ILE A 43 -37.72 -13.96 8.00
N THR A 44 -36.85 -14.61 7.23
CA THR A 44 -36.58 -14.25 5.83
C THR A 44 -37.35 -15.23 4.94
N GLY A 45 -38.24 -14.76 4.07
CA GLY A 45 -39.14 -15.64 3.30
C GLY A 45 -38.99 -15.52 1.79
N ASP A 46 -39.21 -16.63 1.07
CA ASP A 46 -39.41 -16.68 -0.39
C ASP A 46 -40.90 -16.90 -0.68
N PHE A 47 -41.59 -15.85 -1.11
CA PHE A 47 -43.02 -15.87 -1.39
C PHE A 47 -43.35 -16.10 -2.88
N ARG A 48 -42.36 -16.42 -3.74
CA ARG A 48 -42.52 -16.60 -5.19
C ARG A 48 -43.62 -17.61 -5.58
N ASN A 49 -43.75 -18.70 -4.82
CA ASN A 49 -44.71 -19.78 -5.10
C ASN A 49 -46.16 -19.47 -4.70
N ALA A 50 -46.40 -18.40 -3.93
CA ALA A 50 -47.74 -17.95 -3.59
C ALA A 50 -48.51 -17.43 -4.82
N LEU A 51 -47.79 -16.80 -5.77
CA LEU A 51 -48.35 -16.13 -6.95
C LEU A 51 -48.34 -16.97 -8.24
N LEU A 52 -47.56 -18.06 -8.30
CA LEU A 52 -47.59 -19.02 -9.43
C LEU A 52 -48.93 -19.78 -9.54
N GLN A 53 -49.84 -19.56 -8.59
CA GLN A 53 -51.22 -20.04 -8.60
C GLN A 53 -52.09 -19.09 -9.43
N LYS A 54 -51.95 -19.13 -10.77
CA LYS A 54 -52.70 -18.29 -11.74
C LYS A 54 -54.24 -18.25 -11.59
N ASN A 55 -54.82 -19.04 -10.70
CA ASN A 55 -56.26 -19.20 -10.48
C ASN A 55 -56.74 -18.90 -9.03
N GLU A 56 -55.90 -18.34 -8.14
CA GLU A 56 -56.26 -18.07 -6.73
C GLU A 56 -56.14 -16.59 -6.35
N ASP A 57 -56.92 -16.16 -5.36
CA ASP A 57 -56.96 -14.79 -4.83
C ASP A 57 -55.73 -14.49 -3.96
N GLU A 58 -54.96 -13.46 -4.32
CA GLU A 58 -53.70 -13.05 -3.67
C GLU A 58 -53.88 -12.78 -2.17
N HIS A 59 -55.00 -12.16 -1.78
CA HIS A 59 -55.30 -11.85 -0.39
C HIS A 59 -55.51 -13.10 0.47
N SER A 60 -56.19 -14.12 -0.07
CA SER A 60 -56.39 -15.41 0.61
C SER A 60 -55.08 -16.14 0.90
N VAL A 61 -54.11 -16.09 -0.04
CA VAL A 61 -52.79 -16.70 0.14
C VAL A 61 -51.95 -15.91 1.16
N ALA A 62 -52.06 -14.57 1.16
CA ALA A 62 -51.42 -13.73 2.17
C ALA A 62 -51.96 -14.00 3.58
N CYS A 63 -53.27 -14.14 3.75
CA CYS A 63 -53.90 -14.52 5.02
C CYS A 63 -53.37 -15.86 5.57
N ALA A 64 -53.28 -16.87 4.70
CA ALA A 64 -52.75 -18.18 5.09
C ALA A 64 -51.26 -18.13 5.45
N SER A 65 -50.49 -17.22 4.83
CA SER A 65 -49.07 -16.98 5.15
C SER A 65 -48.92 -16.38 6.54
N VAL A 66 -49.74 -15.37 6.87
CA VAL A 66 -49.79 -14.74 8.19
C VAL A 66 -50.22 -15.72 9.28
N GLU A 67 -51.19 -16.59 8.99
CA GLU A 67 -51.63 -17.63 9.93
C GLU A 67 -50.47 -18.58 10.28
N PHE A 68 -49.71 -19.04 9.29
CA PHE A 68 -48.55 -19.89 9.52
C PHE A 68 -47.44 -19.19 10.32
N ILE A 69 -47.13 -17.94 9.98
CA ILE A 69 -46.14 -17.13 10.71
C ILE A 69 -46.55 -16.97 12.18
N LYS A 70 -47.83 -16.68 12.44
CA LYS A 70 -48.38 -16.60 13.80
C LYS A 70 -48.35 -17.94 14.52
N GLU A 71 -48.62 -19.06 13.83
CA GLU A 71 -48.57 -20.39 14.43
C GLU A 71 -47.15 -20.79 14.85
N VAL A 72 -46.16 -20.53 13.99
CA VAL A 72 -44.73 -20.73 14.30
C VAL A 72 -44.31 -19.83 15.46
N SER A 73 -44.67 -18.55 15.44
CA SER A 73 -44.30 -17.61 16.51
C SER A 73 -44.94 -17.99 17.85
N ALA A 74 -46.22 -18.36 17.84
CA ALA A 74 -46.91 -18.83 19.04
C ALA A 74 -46.33 -20.14 19.58
N SER A 75 -45.76 -20.99 18.72
CA SER A 75 -45.09 -22.22 19.14
C SER A 75 -43.84 -21.99 19.99
N VAL A 76 -43.28 -20.78 19.95
CA VAL A 76 -42.12 -20.35 20.74
C VAL A 76 -42.44 -19.21 21.72
N GLY A 77 -43.71 -19.04 22.07
CA GLY A 77 -44.16 -18.07 23.07
C GLY A 77 -44.38 -16.64 22.57
N VAL A 78 -44.18 -16.36 21.28
CA VAL A 78 -44.35 -15.01 20.71
C VAL A 78 -45.75 -14.87 20.09
N ILE A 79 -46.64 -14.18 20.80
CA ILE A 79 -48.04 -13.98 20.41
C ILE A 79 -48.28 -12.57 19.86
N ASN A 80 -47.56 -11.58 20.40
CA ASN A 80 -47.67 -10.19 19.97
C ASN A 80 -47.02 -10.00 18.60
N SER A 81 -47.76 -9.48 17.62
CA SER A 81 -47.25 -9.29 16.27
C SER A 81 -46.06 -8.35 16.22
N GLU A 82 -45.93 -7.36 17.12
CA GLU A 82 -44.80 -6.41 17.15
C GLU A 82 -43.42 -7.06 17.35
N ASN A 83 -43.40 -8.29 17.87
CA ASN A 83 -42.19 -9.08 18.11
C ASN A 83 -41.91 -10.10 16.99
N ILE A 84 -42.70 -10.06 15.91
CA ILE A 84 -42.53 -10.90 14.72
C ILE A 84 -42.01 -9.99 13.60
N HIS A 85 -40.83 -10.31 13.06
CA HIS A 85 -40.12 -9.47 12.09
C HIS A 85 -39.92 -10.24 10.79
N ILE A 86 -40.39 -9.69 9.67
CA ILE A 86 -40.29 -10.31 8.35
C ILE A 86 -39.57 -9.40 7.36
N VAL A 87 -38.62 -9.94 6.58
CA VAL A 87 -38.02 -9.24 5.43
C VAL A 87 -38.26 -10.04 4.15
N PRO A 88 -38.37 -9.38 2.99
CA PRO A 88 -38.57 -10.08 1.73
C PRO A 88 -37.30 -10.84 1.33
N GLY A 89 -37.49 -11.92 0.57
CA GLY A 89 -36.43 -12.73 -0.01
C GLY A 89 -36.07 -12.30 -1.42
N ASN A 90 -34.96 -12.85 -1.93
CA ASN A 90 -34.42 -12.54 -3.25
C ASN A 90 -35.35 -12.89 -4.42
N HIS A 91 -36.18 -13.90 -4.25
CA HIS A 91 -37.09 -14.44 -5.25
C HIS A 91 -38.40 -13.64 -5.37
N ASP A 92 -38.71 -12.77 -4.41
CA ASP A 92 -39.90 -11.90 -4.42
C ASP A 92 -39.84 -10.84 -5.55
N LEU A 93 -38.63 -10.53 -6.06
CA LEU A 93 -38.41 -9.61 -7.19
C LEU A 93 -38.65 -10.23 -8.57
N THR A 94 -38.47 -11.55 -8.69
CA THR A 94 -38.46 -12.25 -9.98
C THR A 94 -39.85 -12.82 -10.31
N ARG A 95 -40.69 -11.98 -10.92
CA ARG A 95 -42.07 -12.35 -11.32
C ARG A 95 -42.20 -12.87 -12.75
N ASP A 96 -41.25 -12.58 -13.64
CA ASP A 96 -41.33 -12.84 -15.09
C ASP A 96 -40.13 -13.64 -15.61
N GLU A 97 -40.30 -14.37 -16.71
CA GLU A 97 -39.22 -15.11 -17.41
C GLU A 97 -38.14 -14.17 -18.00
N ASP A 98 -38.42 -12.87 -18.17
CA ASP A 98 -37.50 -11.87 -18.71
C ASP A 98 -36.93 -10.94 -17.61
N CYS A 99 -35.74 -11.29 -17.11
CA CYS A 99 -35.04 -10.54 -16.04
C CYS A 99 -34.28 -9.29 -16.51
N SER A 100 -34.31 -8.97 -17.81
CA SER A 100 -33.49 -7.91 -18.43
C SER A 100 -33.71 -6.52 -17.84
N LYS A 101 -34.96 -6.15 -17.51
CA LYS A 101 -35.28 -4.84 -16.92
C LYS A 101 -34.79 -4.70 -15.47
N ILE A 102 -34.90 -5.76 -14.66
CA ILE A 102 -34.36 -5.78 -13.29
C ILE A 102 -32.83 -5.66 -13.32
N ILE A 103 -32.17 -6.30 -14.29
CA ILE A 103 -30.72 -6.18 -14.50
C ILE A 103 -30.32 -4.74 -14.88
N GLY A 104 -31.11 -4.07 -15.74
CA GLY A 104 -30.92 -2.66 -16.09
C GLY A 104 -31.01 -1.72 -14.88
N ILE A 105 -32.08 -1.88 -14.09
CA ILE A 105 -32.32 -1.11 -12.85
C ILE A 105 -31.20 -1.35 -11.82
N ARG A 106 -30.68 -2.57 -11.73
CA ARG A 106 -29.53 -2.85 -10.86
C ARG A 106 -28.32 -2.05 -11.29
N LYS A 107 -28.02 -1.96 -12.59
CA LYS A 107 -26.85 -1.22 -13.09
C LYS A 107 -26.92 0.27 -12.76
N SER A 108 -28.11 0.87 -12.70
CA SER A 108 -28.33 2.29 -12.35
C SER A 108 -28.26 2.60 -10.84
N TYR A 109 -28.25 1.60 -9.95
CA TYR A 109 -28.14 1.82 -8.50
C TYR A 109 -26.85 2.54 -8.09
N ASN A 110 -26.98 3.64 -7.35
CA ASN A 110 -25.87 4.38 -6.76
C ASN A 110 -25.51 3.82 -5.37
N CYS A 111 -24.40 3.08 -5.29
CA CYS A 111 -23.96 2.42 -4.06
C CYS A 111 -23.49 3.39 -2.96
N GLU A 112 -22.98 4.58 -3.32
CA GLU A 112 -22.56 5.59 -2.35
C GLU A 112 -23.77 6.24 -1.67
N LYS A 113 -24.78 6.62 -2.46
CA LYS A 113 -25.99 7.31 -1.99
C LYS A 113 -27.13 6.36 -1.58
N GLY A 114 -26.94 5.07 -1.79
CA GLY A 114 -27.95 4.05 -1.53
C GLY A 114 -29.29 4.26 -2.26
N SER A 115 -29.30 4.78 -3.49
CA SER A 115 -30.54 5.19 -4.18
C SER A 115 -30.63 4.77 -5.66
N PHE A 116 -31.87 4.65 -6.15
CA PHE A 116 -32.23 4.40 -7.56
C PHE A 116 -32.74 5.68 -8.23
N GLU A 117 -32.70 5.75 -9.57
CA GLU A 117 -33.40 6.80 -10.33
C GLU A 117 -34.92 6.67 -10.19
N HIS A 118 -35.64 7.80 -10.26
CA HIS A 118 -37.06 7.91 -9.85
C HIS A 118 -38.01 6.95 -10.60
N GLY A 119 -37.72 6.60 -11.87
CA GLY A 119 -38.55 5.69 -12.67
C GLY A 119 -38.29 4.20 -12.45
N ASP A 120 -37.11 3.84 -11.96
CA ASP A 120 -36.72 2.44 -11.69
C ASP A 120 -37.31 1.95 -10.35
N LEU A 121 -37.58 2.89 -9.47
CA LEU A 121 -38.01 2.66 -8.11
C LEU A 121 -39.47 2.20 -8.00
N GLU A 122 -40.38 2.84 -8.74
CA GLU A 122 -41.78 2.44 -8.81
C GLU A 122 -41.93 0.99 -9.31
N TYR A 123 -41.09 0.60 -10.27
CA TYR A 123 -41.06 -0.75 -10.84
C TYR A 123 -40.60 -1.83 -9.84
N LEU A 124 -39.68 -1.51 -8.93
CA LEU A 124 -39.24 -2.41 -7.86
C LEU A 124 -40.28 -2.49 -6.73
N ILE A 125 -40.92 -1.37 -6.37
CA ILE A 125 -41.97 -1.32 -5.34
C ILE A 125 -43.17 -2.21 -5.71
N GLU A 126 -43.62 -2.18 -6.97
CA GLU A 126 -44.71 -3.03 -7.47
C GLU A 126 -44.45 -4.54 -7.24
N ARG A 127 -43.17 -4.95 -7.29
CA ARG A 127 -42.77 -6.36 -7.14
C ARG A 127 -42.76 -6.86 -5.70
N PHE A 128 -42.72 -5.97 -4.71
CA PHE A 128 -42.89 -6.32 -3.30
C PHE A 128 -44.37 -6.26 -2.83
N HIS A 129 -45.33 -6.07 -3.74
CA HIS A 129 -46.76 -5.96 -3.38
C HIS A 129 -47.27 -7.10 -2.48
N PHE A 130 -46.93 -8.36 -2.80
CA PHE A 130 -47.37 -9.50 -1.99
C PHE A 130 -46.77 -9.50 -0.57
N PHE A 131 -45.47 -9.22 -0.46
CA PHE A 131 -44.81 -9.06 0.83
C PHE A 131 -45.48 -7.94 1.64
N ASN A 132 -45.73 -6.79 1.03
CA ASN A 132 -46.43 -5.67 1.69
C ASN A 132 -47.84 -6.07 2.13
N CYS A 133 -48.54 -6.93 1.37
CA CYS A 133 -49.84 -7.47 1.75
C CYS A 133 -49.74 -8.36 3.00
N VAL A 134 -48.76 -9.26 3.05
CA VAL A 134 -48.46 -10.11 4.22
C VAL A 134 -48.08 -9.25 5.43
N GLU A 135 -47.23 -8.24 5.24
CA GLU A 135 -46.81 -7.32 6.30
C GLU A 135 -48.01 -6.54 6.87
N ASN A 136 -48.84 -5.95 6.01
CA ASN A 136 -50.03 -5.20 6.42
C ASN A 136 -51.04 -6.09 7.17
N LEU A 137 -51.18 -7.36 6.78
CA LEU A 137 -52.03 -8.33 7.48
C LEU A 137 -51.44 -8.79 8.82
N LEU A 138 -50.10 -8.86 8.93
CA LEU A 138 -49.41 -9.21 10.15
C LEU A 138 -49.43 -8.05 11.16
N HIS A 139 -49.29 -6.81 10.67
CA HIS A 139 -49.21 -5.58 11.45
C HIS A 139 -50.22 -4.50 11.00
N PRO A 140 -51.53 -4.71 11.18
CA PRO A 140 -52.57 -3.83 10.64
C PRO A 140 -52.59 -2.42 11.26
N ASN A 141 -51.98 -2.25 12.45
CA ASN A 141 -52.02 -1.00 13.23
C ASN A 141 -50.65 -0.33 13.39
N ASN A 142 -49.58 -0.90 12.84
CA ASN A 142 -48.22 -0.41 13.04
C ASN A 142 -47.34 -0.86 11.87
N LYS A 143 -46.90 0.06 11.00
CA LYS A 143 -45.87 -0.29 10.00
C LYS A 143 -44.56 -0.51 10.73
N VAL A 144 -43.98 -1.70 10.55
CA VAL A 144 -42.83 -2.15 11.35
C VAL A 144 -41.51 -1.65 10.77
N TRP A 145 -41.49 -1.33 9.48
CA TRP A 145 -40.38 -0.68 8.79
C TRP A 145 -40.56 0.84 8.75
N THR A 146 -39.45 1.58 8.86
CA THR A 146 -39.41 3.05 8.87
C THR A 146 -40.07 3.65 7.63
N GLU A 147 -40.92 4.67 7.81
CA GLU A 147 -41.61 5.35 6.71
C GLU A 147 -40.66 6.08 5.73
N SER A 148 -39.38 6.25 6.09
CA SER A 148 -38.42 7.08 5.36
C SER A 148 -37.50 6.32 4.39
N LEU A 149 -37.57 4.99 4.29
CA LEU A 149 -36.70 4.19 3.42
C LEU A 149 -37.54 3.24 2.56
N LEU A 150 -37.15 3.14 1.29
CA LEU A 150 -37.83 2.35 0.28
C LEU A 150 -37.94 0.88 0.72
N PRO A 151 -38.99 0.12 0.30
CA PRO A 151 -39.20 -1.30 0.68
C PRO A 151 -38.00 -2.23 0.41
N ILE A 152 -37.07 -1.74 -0.38
CA ILE A 152 -35.91 -2.38 -0.97
C ILE A 152 -34.68 -2.29 -0.03
N HIS A 153 -34.68 -1.34 0.92
CA HIS A 153 -33.58 -1.06 1.84
C HIS A 153 -33.92 -1.43 3.30
N GLN A 154 -34.74 -2.46 3.50
CA GLN A 154 -35.24 -2.81 4.83
C GLN A 154 -34.13 -3.34 5.74
N TYR A 155 -33.85 -2.61 6.81
CA TYR A 155 -33.02 -3.07 7.91
C TYR A 155 -33.67 -2.64 9.23
N ARG A 156 -33.35 -3.35 10.31
CA ARG A 156 -33.85 -2.98 11.63
C ARG A 156 -32.76 -3.15 12.67
N CYS A 157 -32.55 -2.08 13.42
CA CYS A 157 -31.60 -2.02 14.51
C CYS A 157 -32.32 -2.36 15.81
N PHE A 158 -31.85 -3.40 16.49
CA PHE A 158 -32.32 -3.78 17.81
C PHE A 158 -31.23 -3.48 18.82
N LYS A 159 -31.23 -2.23 19.28
CA LYS A 159 -30.19 -1.69 20.17
C LYS A 159 -30.10 -2.46 21.49
N THR A 160 -31.25 -2.85 22.05
CA THR A 160 -31.36 -3.69 23.27
C THR A 160 -30.72 -5.07 23.13
N TYR A 161 -30.57 -5.55 21.89
CA TYR A 161 -30.05 -6.87 21.57
C TYR A 161 -28.72 -6.83 20.81
N ASN A 162 -28.13 -5.64 20.61
CA ASN A 162 -26.98 -5.41 19.73
C ASN A 162 -27.08 -6.19 18.40
N LEU A 163 -28.27 -6.16 17.80
CA LEU A 163 -28.59 -6.97 16.64
C LEU A 163 -29.01 -6.07 15.48
N LEU A 164 -28.40 -6.30 14.32
CA LEU A 164 -28.79 -5.69 13.06
C LEU A 164 -29.45 -6.75 12.19
N TYR A 165 -30.72 -6.57 11.88
CA TYR A 165 -31.43 -7.40 10.92
C TYR A 165 -31.41 -6.74 9.55
N LEU A 166 -30.83 -7.41 8.55
CA LEU A 166 -30.46 -6.82 7.27
C LEU A 166 -31.15 -7.53 6.09
N ASN A 167 -31.86 -6.78 5.25
CA ASN A 167 -32.33 -7.31 3.97
C ASN A 167 -31.20 -7.32 2.93
N THR A 168 -30.89 -8.50 2.39
CA THR A 168 -29.88 -8.70 1.32
C THR A 168 -30.50 -9.18 0.00
N ALA A 169 -31.82 -9.13 -0.15
CA ALA A 169 -32.60 -9.79 -1.21
C ALA A 169 -32.32 -9.31 -2.65
N ILE A 170 -31.93 -8.05 -2.86
CA ILE A 170 -31.82 -7.49 -4.23
C ILE A 170 -30.56 -7.95 -4.97
N THR A 171 -29.75 -8.80 -4.34
CA THR A 171 -28.50 -9.35 -4.88
C THR A 171 -28.66 -10.42 -5.98
N CYS A 172 -29.87 -10.95 -6.30
CA CYS A 172 -29.97 -12.16 -7.16
C CYS A 172 -30.44 -11.96 -8.61
N GLY A 173 -29.50 -12.08 -9.57
CA GLY A 173 -29.73 -12.68 -10.90
C GLY A 173 -29.28 -14.15 -10.90
N SER A 174 -29.21 -14.82 -12.07
CA SER A 174 -28.62 -16.17 -12.17
C SER A 174 -27.20 -16.21 -11.58
N ASP A 175 -26.67 -17.40 -11.26
CA ASP A 175 -25.44 -17.60 -10.48
C ASP A 175 -24.19 -16.84 -10.98
N ASN A 176 -24.21 -16.29 -12.20
CA ASN A 176 -23.14 -15.48 -12.79
C ASN A 176 -23.34 -13.95 -12.68
N GLU A 177 -24.45 -13.45 -12.13
CA GLU A 177 -24.82 -12.02 -12.14
C GLU A 177 -25.21 -11.47 -10.74
N ARG A 178 -24.78 -12.12 -9.66
CA ARG A 178 -25.02 -11.71 -8.27
C ARG A 178 -24.00 -10.67 -7.81
N ASN A 179 -24.24 -9.36 -8.01
CA ASN A 179 -23.16 -8.38 -7.84
C ASN A 179 -23.58 -6.95 -7.40
N LYS A 180 -24.59 -6.72 -6.53
CA LYS A 180 -24.74 -5.40 -5.86
C LYS A 180 -25.37 -5.44 -4.47
N LEU A 181 -24.76 -4.73 -3.51
CA LEU A 181 -25.32 -4.34 -2.22
C LEU A 181 -26.40 -3.27 -2.46
N VAL A 182 -27.51 -3.38 -1.73
CA VAL A 182 -28.63 -2.45 -1.84
C VAL A 182 -28.85 -1.76 -0.51
N ILE A 183 -27.80 -1.45 0.26
CA ILE A 183 -27.87 -0.57 1.41
C ILE A 183 -26.69 0.38 1.26
N GLY A 184 -26.94 1.69 1.16
CA GLY A 184 -25.87 2.67 1.00
C GLY A 184 -24.90 2.62 2.18
N ASN A 185 -23.60 2.80 1.92
CA ASN A 185 -22.57 2.72 2.96
C ASN A 185 -22.88 3.66 4.13
N GLU A 186 -23.31 4.90 3.86
CA GLU A 186 -23.70 5.88 4.90
C GLU A 186 -24.84 5.37 5.79
N VAL A 187 -25.84 4.73 5.21
CA VAL A 187 -26.99 4.21 5.97
C VAL A 187 -26.55 3.06 6.86
N LEU A 188 -25.69 2.16 6.36
CA LEU A 188 -25.14 1.08 7.17
C LEU A 188 -24.24 1.62 8.30
N TYR A 189 -23.46 2.67 8.03
CA TYR A 189 -22.68 3.39 9.03
C TYR A 189 -23.59 3.92 10.15
N ASP A 190 -24.64 4.68 9.81
CA ASP A 190 -25.59 5.24 10.77
C ASP A 190 -26.26 4.16 11.62
N CYS A 191 -26.58 3.00 11.05
CA CYS A 191 -27.16 1.88 11.76
C CYS A 191 -26.21 1.29 12.81
N LEU A 192 -24.97 1.05 12.40
CA LEU A 192 -23.96 0.49 13.27
C LEU A 192 -23.60 1.49 14.38
N GLU A 193 -23.41 2.77 14.05
CA GLU A 193 -23.21 3.84 15.04
C GLU A 193 -24.40 3.89 16.01
N SER A 194 -25.63 3.83 15.51
CA SER A 194 -26.82 3.92 16.36
C SER A 194 -26.98 2.74 17.34
N ILE A 195 -26.51 1.54 16.98
CA ILE A 195 -26.48 0.37 17.90
C ILE A 195 -25.37 0.54 18.94
N ILE A 196 -24.22 1.07 18.52
CA ILE A 196 -23.03 1.25 19.37
C ILE A 196 -23.23 2.38 20.38
N GLU A 197 -23.87 3.49 20.00
CA GLU A 197 -24.16 4.60 20.92
C GLU A 197 -24.88 4.14 22.19
N GLU A 198 -25.78 3.15 22.07
CA GLU A 198 -26.53 2.65 23.21
C GLU A 198 -25.77 1.59 24.01
N ASN A 199 -24.93 0.79 23.35
CA ASN A 199 -24.18 -0.32 23.97
C ASN A 199 -22.77 -0.44 23.35
N PRO A 200 -21.83 0.47 23.64
CA PRO A 200 -20.57 0.61 22.90
C PRO A 200 -19.60 -0.55 23.14
N ASP A 201 -19.70 -1.20 24.29
CA ASP A 201 -18.80 -2.28 24.72
C ASP A 201 -19.30 -3.68 24.32
N LYS A 202 -20.44 -3.78 23.64
CA LYS A 202 -21.08 -5.07 23.31
C LYS A 202 -20.95 -5.40 21.82
N PRO A 203 -20.74 -6.67 21.46
CA PRO A 203 -20.57 -7.06 20.08
C PRO A 203 -21.87 -6.98 19.29
N ILE A 204 -21.74 -6.72 17.99
CA ILE A 204 -22.88 -6.67 17.07
C ILE A 204 -23.06 -8.03 16.39
N ILE A 205 -24.30 -8.52 16.38
CA ILE A 205 -24.74 -9.68 15.59
C ILE A 205 -25.49 -9.17 14.36
N ILE A 206 -25.08 -9.64 13.19
CA ILE A 206 -25.80 -9.35 11.95
C ILE A 206 -26.56 -10.61 11.53
N LEU A 207 -27.88 -10.47 11.37
CA LEU A 207 -28.74 -11.48 10.78
C LEU A 207 -29.07 -11.05 9.35
N ALA A 208 -28.75 -11.91 8.38
CA ALA A 208 -28.97 -11.62 6.96
C ALA A 208 -29.49 -12.85 6.20
N HIS A 209 -30.07 -12.63 5.02
CA HIS A 209 -30.54 -13.73 4.16
C HIS A 209 -29.38 -14.39 3.39
N HIS A 210 -28.43 -13.62 2.84
CA HIS A 210 -27.27 -14.13 2.10
C HIS A 210 -25.93 -13.82 2.79
N GLY A 211 -24.94 -14.70 2.56
CA GLY A 211 -23.55 -14.49 2.99
C GLY A 211 -22.82 -13.47 2.13
N MET A 212 -21.72 -12.90 2.65
CA MET A 212 -20.99 -11.81 1.99
C MET A 212 -20.32 -12.22 0.67
N ASP A 213 -20.20 -13.51 0.37
CA ASP A 213 -19.66 -14.02 -0.90
C ASP A 213 -20.49 -13.60 -2.10
N ASN A 214 -21.77 -13.28 -1.87
CA ASN A 214 -22.71 -12.79 -2.88
C ASN A 214 -22.58 -11.28 -3.17
N PHE A 215 -21.64 -10.57 -2.53
CA PHE A 215 -21.30 -9.17 -2.85
C PHE A 215 -20.12 -9.08 -3.83
N ARG A 216 -19.96 -7.94 -4.52
CA ARG A 216 -18.77 -7.68 -5.35
C ARG A 216 -17.52 -7.51 -4.48
N ASP A 217 -16.33 -7.68 -5.06
CA ASP A 217 -15.06 -7.52 -4.34
C ASP A 217 -14.85 -6.12 -3.74
N ASP A 218 -15.35 -5.06 -4.39
CA ASP A 218 -15.30 -3.69 -3.86
C ASP A 218 -16.31 -3.46 -2.72
N GLU A 219 -17.48 -4.08 -2.79
CA GLU A 219 -18.49 -4.04 -1.72
C GLU A 219 -18.08 -4.91 -0.53
N LYS A 220 -17.49 -6.08 -0.79
CA LYS A 220 -16.82 -6.90 0.23
C LYS A 220 -15.75 -6.11 0.93
N LYS A 221 -14.86 -5.43 0.18
CA LYS A 221 -13.84 -4.55 0.76
C LYS A 221 -14.45 -3.40 1.53
N ALA A 222 -15.53 -2.78 1.04
CA ALA A 222 -16.21 -1.68 1.75
C ALA A 222 -16.85 -2.17 3.05
N LEU A 223 -17.55 -3.31 3.03
CA LEU A 223 -18.15 -3.94 4.21
C LEU A 223 -17.09 -4.44 5.19
N GLU A 224 -16.01 -5.03 4.69
CA GLU A 224 -14.84 -5.41 5.48
C GLU A 224 -14.24 -4.18 6.16
N GLN A 225 -14.08 -3.06 5.45
CA GLN A 225 -13.62 -1.79 6.02
C GLN A 225 -14.61 -1.21 7.04
N ILE A 226 -15.91 -1.24 6.74
CA ILE A 226 -16.97 -0.81 7.66
C ILE A 226 -16.89 -1.64 8.94
N PHE A 227 -16.90 -2.97 8.82
CA PHE A 227 -16.90 -3.88 9.95
C PHE A 227 -15.56 -3.96 10.67
N ILE A 228 -14.42 -3.61 10.06
CA ILE A 228 -13.16 -3.39 10.77
C ILE A 228 -13.29 -2.25 11.80
N ASN A 229 -14.09 -1.23 11.46
CA ASN A 229 -14.28 -0.06 12.31
C ASN A 229 -15.34 -0.25 13.41
N TYR A 230 -16.05 -1.39 13.43
CA TYR A 230 -17.14 -1.66 14.36
C TYR A 230 -17.00 -3.03 15.04
N PRO A 231 -17.50 -3.23 16.28
CA PRO A 231 -17.33 -4.48 17.02
C PRO A 231 -18.28 -5.61 16.53
N VAL A 232 -18.38 -5.82 15.22
CA VAL A 232 -19.16 -6.90 14.62
C VAL A 232 -18.44 -8.23 14.84
N ARG A 233 -19.08 -9.19 15.52
CA ARG A 233 -18.43 -10.47 15.87
C ARG A 233 -19.02 -11.70 15.19
N LEU A 234 -20.30 -11.65 14.80
CA LEU A 234 -20.98 -12.78 14.19
C LEU A 234 -21.92 -12.31 13.07
N TYR A 235 -21.71 -12.85 11.88
CA TYR A 235 -22.58 -12.68 10.73
C TYR A 235 -23.27 -14.02 10.43
N LEU A 236 -24.56 -14.12 10.76
CA LEU A 236 -25.38 -15.31 10.52
C LEU A 236 -26.20 -15.10 9.26
N CYS A 237 -26.06 -16.02 8.31
CA CYS A 237 -26.71 -15.92 7.01
C CYS A 237 -27.08 -17.26 6.40
N GLY A 238 -27.80 -17.25 5.29
CA GLY A 238 -27.83 -18.36 4.34
C GLY A 238 -29.08 -19.24 4.32
N ASP A 239 -29.33 -19.76 3.11
CA ASP A 239 -30.10 -20.95 2.75
C ASP A 239 -29.38 -22.22 3.28
N ALA A 240 -30.11 -23.28 3.56
CA ALA A 240 -29.59 -24.56 4.07
C ALA A 240 -28.57 -25.22 3.13
N HIS A 241 -28.57 -24.88 1.83
CA HIS A 241 -27.70 -25.47 0.82
C HIS A 241 -26.35 -24.75 0.61
N ASP A 242 -26.23 -23.50 1.06
CA ASP A 242 -24.96 -22.77 1.01
C ASP A 242 -24.15 -23.13 2.26
N ALA A 243 -23.06 -23.88 2.12
CA ALA A 243 -22.25 -24.38 3.25
C ALA A 243 -20.80 -23.84 3.22
N TRP A 244 -20.60 -22.62 3.72
CA TRP A 244 -19.27 -21.99 3.83
C TRP A 244 -19.04 -21.35 5.20
N LYS A 245 -18.06 -21.85 5.96
CA LYS A 245 -17.62 -21.23 7.21
C LYS A 245 -16.35 -20.45 6.95
N ARG A 246 -16.35 -19.15 7.21
CA ARG A 246 -15.17 -18.30 6.99
C ARG A 246 -14.93 -17.30 8.11
N ARG A 247 -13.65 -16.94 8.24
CA ARG A 247 -13.19 -15.88 9.12
C ARG A 247 -12.75 -14.72 8.25
N ILE A 248 -13.36 -13.56 8.49
CA ILE A 248 -12.98 -12.31 7.84
C ILE A 248 -12.54 -11.38 8.95
N ASN A 249 -11.22 -11.21 9.12
CA ASN A 249 -10.61 -10.53 10.27
C ASN A 249 -11.07 -11.14 11.62
N GLU A 250 -11.79 -10.40 12.46
CA GLU A 250 -12.38 -10.89 13.72
C GLU A 250 -13.86 -11.26 13.58
N ILE A 251 -14.44 -11.13 12.39
CA ILE A 251 -15.84 -11.46 12.11
C ILE A 251 -15.92 -12.94 11.75
N MET A 252 -16.77 -13.67 12.46
CA MET A 252 -17.13 -15.02 12.10
C MET A 252 -18.38 -15.00 11.22
N GLU A 253 -18.25 -15.45 9.98
CA GLU A 253 -19.39 -15.66 9.10
C GLU A 253 -19.73 -17.13 8.99
N ILE A 254 -21.00 -17.42 9.20
CA ILE A 254 -21.52 -18.78 9.18
C ILE A 254 -22.78 -18.77 8.34
N THR A 255 -22.74 -19.53 7.24
CA THR A 255 -23.98 -19.89 6.55
C THR A 255 -24.66 -21.04 7.29
N MET A 256 -25.98 -21.04 7.35
CA MET A 256 -26.72 -22.02 8.13
C MET A 256 -26.54 -23.48 7.63
N GLY A 257 -26.16 -23.69 6.35
CA GLY A 257 -25.81 -25.00 5.78
C GLY A 257 -24.46 -25.60 6.22
N CYS A 258 -23.54 -24.82 6.82
CA CYS A 258 -22.19 -25.28 7.21
C CYS A 258 -22.14 -26.38 8.25
N LEU A 259 -23.23 -26.59 9.00
CA LEU A 259 -23.17 -27.33 10.27
C LEU A 259 -23.06 -28.84 10.08
N LYS A 260 -23.27 -29.33 8.85
CA LYS A 260 -23.17 -30.78 8.54
C LYS A 260 -22.32 -31.14 7.32
N ASN A 261 -21.88 -30.19 6.47
CA ASN A 261 -21.17 -30.49 5.22
C ASN A 261 -21.90 -31.54 4.33
N ASP A 262 -23.24 -31.58 4.37
CA ASP A 262 -24.01 -32.67 3.77
C ASP A 262 -25.15 -32.13 2.90
N LYS A 263 -25.35 -32.72 1.71
CA LYS A 263 -26.36 -32.28 0.73
C LYS A 263 -27.80 -32.61 1.14
N ASP A 264 -27.97 -33.34 2.24
CA ASP A 264 -29.25 -33.87 2.74
C ASP A 264 -29.95 -32.93 3.75
N VAL A 265 -29.39 -31.76 4.07
CA VAL A 265 -30.05 -30.74 4.90
C VAL A 265 -31.07 -29.98 4.05
N GLN A 266 -32.34 -30.00 4.45
CA GLN A 266 -33.43 -29.30 3.72
C GLN A 266 -33.87 -27.99 4.36
N THR A 267 -33.69 -27.82 5.68
CA THR A 267 -34.07 -26.58 6.37
C THR A 267 -33.31 -26.45 7.69
N VAL A 268 -33.17 -25.21 8.16
CA VAL A 268 -32.38 -24.84 9.32
C VAL A 268 -33.00 -23.61 9.98
N PHE A 269 -32.92 -23.56 11.31
CA PHE A 269 -33.18 -22.34 12.07
C PHE A 269 -32.14 -22.19 13.17
N SER A 270 -31.99 -20.96 13.66
CA SER A 270 -31.12 -20.67 14.81
C SER A 270 -31.87 -19.95 15.90
N ILE A 271 -31.49 -20.24 17.13
CA ILE A 271 -31.98 -19.56 18.32
C ILE A 271 -30.75 -18.97 19.02
N GLY A 272 -30.82 -17.72 19.48
CA GLY A 272 -29.66 -17.08 20.09
C GLY A 272 -29.95 -16.06 21.18
N GLU A 273 -28.91 -15.72 21.94
CA GLU A 273 -28.89 -14.64 22.94
C GLU A 273 -27.49 -14.05 23.11
N ILE A 274 -27.44 -12.76 23.46
CA ILE A 274 -26.25 -12.11 24.01
C ILE A 274 -26.38 -12.12 25.54
N ARG A 275 -25.39 -12.71 26.19
CA ARG A 275 -25.22 -12.83 27.64
C ARG A 275 -24.67 -11.51 28.21
N GLU A 276 -24.88 -11.30 29.51
CA GLU A 276 -24.51 -10.06 30.19
C GLU A 276 -23.01 -9.75 30.13
N ASN A 277 -22.16 -10.77 30.03
CA ASN A 277 -20.70 -10.64 29.92
C ASN A 277 -20.21 -10.30 28.49
N GLY A 278 -21.12 -10.04 27.54
CA GLY A 278 -20.79 -9.76 26.14
C GLY A 278 -20.59 -11.01 25.28
N ASP A 279 -20.73 -12.22 25.83
CA ASP A 279 -20.72 -13.46 25.05
C ASP A 279 -22.03 -13.66 24.32
N PHE A 280 -22.00 -14.34 23.18
CA PHE A 280 -23.20 -14.81 22.51
C PHE A 280 -23.30 -16.33 22.60
N SER A 281 -24.54 -16.82 22.75
CA SER A 281 -24.89 -18.22 22.66
C SER A 281 -25.87 -18.36 21.51
N VAL A 282 -25.51 -19.12 20.48
CA VAL A 282 -26.42 -19.44 19.38
C VAL A 282 -26.44 -20.96 19.23
N GLU A 283 -27.63 -21.51 19.10
CA GLU A 283 -27.89 -22.90 18.82
C GLU A 283 -28.58 -23.01 17.47
N ALA A 284 -28.07 -23.89 16.62
CA ALA A 284 -28.65 -24.12 15.31
C ALA A 284 -29.27 -25.51 15.25
N HIS A 285 -30.43 -25.58 14.63
CA HIS A 285 -31.26 -26.76 14.50
C HIS A 285 -31.51 -27.02 13.02
N ILE A 286 -31.25 -28.24 12.57
CA ILE A 286 -31.36 -28.62 11.17
C ILE A 286 -32.33 -29.79 11.00
N TRP A 287 -33.05 -29.81 9.88
CA TRP A 287 -33.82 -30.95 9.44
C TRP A 287 -32.98 -31.83 8.51
N ASP A 288 -32.75 -33.06 8.94
CA ASP A 288 -32.08 -34.07 8.14
C ASP A 288 -33.13 -34.83 7.32
N SER A 289 -33.09 -34.68 6.00
CA SER A 289 -34.05 -35.33 5.11
C SER A 289 -33.87 -36.85 5.03
N LYS A 290 -32.63 -37.35 5.23
CA LYS A 290 -32.31 -38.78 5.20
C LYS A 290 -32.89 -39.51 6.40
N PHE A 291 -32.91 -38.88 7.57
CA PHE A 291 -33.49 -39.47 8.78
C PHE A 291 -34.89 -38.94 9.10
N SER A 292 -35.38 -37.96 8.33
CA SER A 292 -36.69 -37.32 8.52
C SER A 292 -36.91 -36.83 9.95
N ASN A 293 -35.90 -36.20 10.54
CA ASN A 293 -35.95 -35.66 11.90
C ASN A 293 -35.16 -34.35 12.05
N TRP A 294 -35.49 -33.62 13.12
CA TRP A 294 -34.74 -32.45 13.56
C TRP A 294 -33.60 -32.86 14.50
N ALA A 295 -32.45 -32.24 14.36
CA ALA A 295 -31.32 -32.40 15.25
C ALA A 295 -30.76 -31.03 15.68
N SER A 296 -30.41 -30.90 16.95
CA SER A 296 -29.72 -29.72 17.46
C SER A 296 -28.21 -29.91 17.39
N TYR A 297 -27.49 -28.84 17.03
CA TYR A 297 -26.05 -28.86 16.84
C TYR A 297 -25.37 -27.92 17.84
N THR A 298 -25.12 -28.43 19.05
CA THR A 298 -24.43 -27.70 20.14
C THR A 298 -22.92 -27.51 19.92
N HIS A 299 -22.32 -28.20 18.94
CA HIS A 299 -20.91 -28.03 18.55
C HIS A 299 -20.56 -26.59 18.12
N PHE A 300 -21.56 -25.76 17.83
CA PHE A 300 -21.44 -24.33 17.56
C PHE A 300 -20.79 -23.57 18.73
N ASN A 301 -21.30 -23.77 19.96
CA ASN A 301 -20.75 -23.14 21.17
C ASN A 301 -19.31 -23.60 21.47
N ASN A 302 -18.96 -24.84 21.12
CA ASN A 302 -17.60 -25.35 21.30
C ASN A 302 -16.62 -24.87 20.21
N ALA A 303 -17.09 -24.67 18.98
CA ALA A 303 -16.31 -24.07 17.90
C ALA A 303 -16.06 -22.58 18.14
N LEU A 304 -17.04 -21.87 18.73
CA LEU A 304 -16.87 -20.50 19.22
C LEU A 304 -15.90 -20.43 20.40
N LYS A 305 -16.01 -21.31 21.40
CA LYS A 305 -15.12 -21.31 22.58
C LYS A 305 -13.65 -21.62 22.28
N LYS A 306 -13.37 -22.42 21.23
CA LYS A 306 -11.99 -22.72 20.80
C LYS A 306 -11.33 -21.56 20.05
N TRP A 307 -12.12 -20.61 19.57
CA TRP A 307 -11.66 -19.42 18.88
C TRP A 307 -11.86 -18.28 19.86
N ASP A 308 -10.80 -17.93 20.58
CA ASP A 308 -10.80 -17.02 21.74
C ASP A 308 -11.32 -15.61 21.39
N ILE A 309 -12.65 -15.46 21.30
CA ILE A 309 -13.36 -14.21 20.97
C ILE A 309 -13.43 -13.29 22.20
N THR A 310 -13.16 -13.79 23.41
CA THR A 310 -13.35 -13.05 24.66
C THR A 310 -12.10 -12.34 25.17
N SER A 311 -10.90 -12.67 24.70
CA SER A 311 -9.65 -12.11 25.22
C SER A 311 -9.20 -10.81 24.55
N GLN A 312 -9.83 -10.38 23.46
CA GLN A 312 -9.51 -9.10 22.81
C GLN A 312 -10.58 -8.03 23.14
N LYS A 313 -10.28 -7.21 24.15
CA LYS A 313 -10.88 -5.89 24.28
C LYS A 313 -10.44 -5.05 23.07
N TYR A 314 -11.37 -4.68 22.21
CA TYR A 314 -11.10 -3.75 21.11
C TYR A 314 -10.77 -2.38 21.67
N HIS A 315 -9.52 -1.95 21.48
CA HIS A 315 -9.19 -0.54 21.40
C HIS A 315 -9.47 -0.11 19.96
N MET A 316 -10.40 0.82 19.76
CA MET A 316 -10.65 1.44 18.45
C MET A 316 -9.33 2.12 18.04
N GLN A 317 -8.66 1.66 16.97
CA GLN A 317 -7.37 2.20 16.54
C GLN A 317 -7.56 3.23 15.42
N ALA A 318 -6.91 4.38 15.52
CA ALA A 318 -6.97 5.39 14.47
C ALA A 318 -6.27 4.88 13.19
N LYS A 319 -6.84 5.18 12.01
CA LYS A 319 -6.22 4.81 10.73
C LYS A 319 -4.95 5.64 10.52
N ILE A 320 -3.83 4.97 10.26
CA ILE A 320 -2.60 5.64 9.83
C ILE A 320 -2.75 5.98 8.35
N ILE A 321 -2.65 7.26 7.98
CA ILE A 321 -2.84 7.75 6.59
C ILE A 321 -1.53 8.11 5.90
N THR A 322 -0.40 7.69 6.48
CA THR A 322 0.94 7.94 5.98
C THR A 322 1.73 6.64 5.95
N ASN A 323 2.53 6.46 4.90
CA ASN A 323 3.45 5.33 4.75
C ASN A 323 4.63 5.42 5.74
N SER A 324 4.81 6.58 6.37
CA SER A 324 5.77 6.80 7.44
C SER A 324 5.10 6.54 8.78
N ILE A 325 5.59 5.52 9.49
CA ILE A 325 5.22 5.23 10.87
C ILE A 325 6.41 5.65 11.73
N PRO A 326 6.22 6.52 12.74
CA PRO A 326 7.30 6.85 13.63
C PRO A 326 7.73 5.60 14.39
N PHE A 327 9.01 5.52 14.72
CA PHE A 327 9.44 4.52 15.68
C PHE A 327 8.66 4.67 16.98
N PRO A 328 8.38 3.55 17.67
CA PRO A 328 7.77 3.58 18.97
C PRO A 328 8.52 4.55 19.88
N ALA A 329 7.77 5.28 20.68
CA ALA A 329 8.38 6.10 21.70
C ALA A 329 9.16 5.18 22.65
N THR A 330 10.32 5.67 23.09
CA THR A 330 11.09 5.12 24.19
C THR A 330 10.17 4.69 25.32
N GLU A 331 10.39 3.47 25.83
CA GLU A 331 9.61 2.92 26.95
C GLU A 331 9.76 3.80 28.20
N ASN A 332 10.91 4.46 28.31
CA ASN A 332 11.37 5.25 29.45
C ASN A 332 11.10 6.75 29.30
N PHE A 333 9.88 7.13 28.91
CA PHE A 333 9.49 8.53 28.78
C PHE A 333 9.05 9.12 30.13
N ILE A 334 9.80 10.09 30.64
CA ILE A 334 9.60 10.66 31.99
C ILE A 334 9.37 12.17 31.94
N GLY A 335 8.49 12.65 32.82
CA GLY A 335 8.52 14.05 33.28
C GLY A 335 8.05 15.08 32.26
N ARG A 336 7.19 14.64 31.35
CA ARG A 336 6.63 15.47 30.28
C ARG A 336 5.11 15.38 30.22
N ASP A 337 4.46 14.81 31.23
CA ASP A 337 2.99 14.65 31.27
C ASP A 337 2.27 16.00 31.24
N LYS A 338 2.84 17.02 31.88
CA LYS A 338 2.31 18.39 31.82
C LYS A 338 2.43 18.99 30.42
N ASP A 339 3.60 18.84 29.79
CA ASP A 339 3.83 19.32 28.42
C ASP A 339 2.88 18.59 27.45
N MET A 340 2.76 17.27 27.58
CA MET A 340 1.82 16.43 26.84
C MET A 340 0.38 16.90 27.04
N ALA A 341 -0.08 17.09 28.28
CA ALA A 341 -1.43 17.56 28.58
C ALA A 341 -1.71 18.97 28.02
N ILE A 342 -0.72 19.87 28.06
CA ILE A 342 -0.81 21.20 27.44
C ILE A 342 -0.95 21.07 25.92
N ILE A 343 -0.10 20.27 25.28
CA ILE A 343 -0.10 20.05 23.83
C ILE A 343 -1.41 19.38 23.38
N GLU A 344 -1.89 18.39 24.14
CA GLU A 344 -3.18 17.71 23.92
C GLU A 344 -4.35 18.70 23.99
N LYS A 345 -4.36 19.59 24.98
CA LYS A 345 -5.38 20.63 25.07
C LYS A 345 -5.26 21.64 23.94
N MET A 346 -4.04 22.06 23.62
CA MET A 346 -3.79 23.05 22.58
C MET A 346 -4.15 22.54 21.19
N ILE A 347 -3.89 21.27 20.87
CA ILE A 347 -4.26 20.70 19.57
C ILE A 347 -5.79 20.49 19.44
N GLN A 348 -6.52 20.38 20.56
CA GLN A 348 -7.98 20.43 20.53
C GLN A 348 -8.50 21.82 20.14
N ASP A 349 -7.90 22.89 20.69
CA ASP A 349 -8.33 24.29 20.50
C ASP A 349 -7.73 24.98 19.25
N ARG A 350 -6.57 24.51 18.77
CA ARG A 350 -5.77 25.13 17.70
C ARG A 350 -5.49 24.13 16.59
N LYS A 351 -5.55 24.60 15.35
CA LYS A 351 -5.30 23.78 14.15
C LYS A 351 -3.80 23.59 13.85
N LEU A 352 -2.95 24.54 14.18
CA LEU A 352 -1.51 24.45 13.88
C LEU A 352 -0.71 24.91 15.08
N ILE A 353 0.11 24.02 15.61
CA ILE A 353 1.02 24.29 16.72
C ILE A 353 2.45 23.88 16.35
N THR A 354 3.41 24.64 16.86
CA THR A 354 4.83 24.32 16.69
C THR A 354 5.47 24.06 18.04
N LEU A 355 6.05 22.88 18.23
CA LEU A 355 6.93 22.57 19.34
C LEU A 355 8.35 22.98 18.97
N TYR A 356 8.92 23.93 19.71
CA TYR A 356 10.28 24.39 19.46
C TYR A 356 11.12 24.33 20.73
N ALA A 357 12.39 23.99 20.55
CA ALA A 357 13.40 23.91 21.60
C ALA A 357 14.77 23.58 20.95
N PRO A 358 15.88 23.75 21.67
CA PRO A 358 17.16 23.22 21.24
C PRO A 358 17.13 21.70 20.94
N PRO A 359 18.00 21.20 20.02
CA PRO A 359 18.12 19.77 19.73
C PRO A 359 18.33 18.93 21.01
N GLY A 360 17.70 17.76 21.14
CA GLY A 360 17.88 16.87 22.31
C GLY A 360 16.95 17.13 23.51
N MET A 361 16.03 18.11 23.43
CA MET A 361 15.06 18.44 24.49
C MET A 361 13.80 17.55 24.55
N GLY A 362 13.65 16.57 23.64
CA GLY A 362 12.52 15.61 23.67
C GLY A 362 11.28 15.97 22.84
N LYS A 363 11.36 16.94 21.91
CA LYS A 363 10.23 17.33 21.02
C LYS A 363 9.65 16.16 20.24
N THR A 364 10.50 15.46 19.50
CA THR A 364 10.13 14.28 18.69
C THR A 364 9.55 13.19 19.57
N GLU A 365 10.07 13.04 20.79
CA GLU A 365 9.66 11.99 21.71
C GLU A 365 8.26 12.23 22.30
N ILE A 366 7.96 13.48 22.68
CA ILE A 366 6.60 13.93 23.02
C ILE A 366 5.65 13.61 21.86
N CYS A 367 6.02 13.99 20.63
CA CYS A 367 5.20 13.71 19.46
C CYS A 367 4.96 12.21 19.24
N ARG A 368 5.97 11.34 19.45
CA ARG A 368 5.82 9.88 19.34
C ARG A 368 4.85 9.33 20.38
N LYS A 369 4.94 9.78 21.63
CA LYS A 369 3.98 9.38 22.68
C LYS A 369 2.57 9.84 22.36
N LEU A 370 2.41 11.05 21.83
CA LEU A 370 1.10 11.53 21.36
C LEU A 370 0.58 10.66 20.22
N PHE A 371 1.44 10.33 19.25
CA PHE A 371 1.10 9.46 18.13
C PHE A 371 0.63 8.08 18.63
N GLU A 372 1.37 7.44 19.53
CA GLU A 372 1.00 6.14 20.13
C GLU A 372 -0.32 6.22 20.92
N LYS A 373 -0.49 7.27 21.73
CA LYS A 373 -1.70 7.47 22.54
C LYS A 373 -2.93 7.69 21.68
N PHE A 374 -2.84 8.56 20.67
CA PHE A 374 -3.96 8.86 19.79
C PHE A 374 -4.27 7.70 18.84
N THR A 375 -3.29 6.86 18.49
CA THR A 375 -3.53 5.64 17.72
C THR A 375 -4.14 4.51 18.54
N LYS A 376 -3.82 4.38 19.83
CA LYS A 376 -4.26 3.24 20.68
C LYS A 376 -5.45 3.52 21.61
N GLU A 377 -5.57 4.72 22.17
CA GLU A 377 -6.48 4.97 23.30
C GLU A 377 -7.62 5.96 22.98
N ASN A 378 -7.46 6.79 21.95
CA ASN A 378 -8.32 7.96 21.70
C ASN A 378 -8.76 8.13 20.23
N ALA A 379 -9.03 7.03 19.50
CA ALA A 379 -9.53 7.11 18.12
C ALA A 379 -10.88 7.85 17.98
N LEU A 380 -11.57 8.13 19.10
CA LEU A 380 -12.77 8.97 19.14
C LEU A 380 -12.51 10.45 18.79
N ILE A 381 -11.27 10.96 18.96
CA ILE A 381 -10.93 12.37 18.69
C ILE A 381 -10.36 12.55 17.27
N PHE A 382 -9.46 11.66 16.85
CA PHE A 382 -8.86 11.68 15.51
C PHE A 382 -9.03 10.30 14.86
N LYS A 383 -9.91 10.22 13.84
CA LYS A 383 -10.13 8.99 13.08
C LYS A 383 -8.94 8.64 12.19
N ASN A 384 -8.17 9.65 11.78
CA ASN A 384 -7.00 9.50 10.91
C ASN A 384 -5.77 10.23 11.48
N ILE A 385 -4.62 9.57 11.51
CA ILE A 385 -3.37 10.12 12.03
C ILE A 385 -2.24 9.88 11.04
N GLY A 386 -1.39 10.89 10.83
CA GLY A 386 -0.23 10.79 9.96
C GLY A 386 1.05 11.29 10.63
N TRP A 387 2.17 10.61 10.34
CA TRP A 387 3.50 11.08 10.70
C TRP A 387 4.30 11.35 9.43
N LEU A 388 4.97 12.49 9.37
CA LEU A 388 5.74 12.94 8.23
C LEU A 388 7.11 13.42 8.70
N PHE A 389 8.17 13.00 8.02
CA PHE A 389 9.49 13.61 8.18
C PHE A 389 9.62 14.75 7.18
N PHE A 390 9.89 15.96 7.65
CA PHE A 390 10.09 17.10 6.77
C PHE A 390 11.29 16.83 5.84
N ARG A 391 11.08 17.02 4.53
CA ARG A 391 12.09 16.88 3.48
C ARG A 391 12.03 18.08 2.57
N GLU A 392 13.12 18.82 2.37
CA GLU A 392 13.27 19.95 1.42
C GLU A 392 12.17 21.04 1.47
N ASN A 393 10.91 20.69 1.22
CA ASN A 393 9.68 21.49 1.30
C ASN A 393 8.44 20.62 1.65
N ILE A 394 7.30 21.25 1.96
CA ILE A 394 6.07 20.55 2.36
C ILE A 394 5.49 19.69 1.24
N LEU A 395 5.58 20.14 0.00
CA LEU A 395 5.09 19.42 -1.16
C LEU A 395 5.75 18.03 -1.30
N ASN A 396 7.08 17.99 -1.27
CA ASN A 396 7.89 16.76 -1.28
C ASN A 396 7.68 15.93 -0.02
N THR A 397 7.46 16.57 1.12
CA THR A 397 7.20 15.88 2.38
C THR A 397 5.94 15.02 2.29
N PHE A 398 4.83 15.56 1.78
CA PHE A 398 3.56 14.85 1.65
C PHE A 398 3.58 13.83 0.50
N TYR A 399 4.07 14.21 -0.68
CA TYR A 399 4.10 13.34 -1.86
C TYR A 399 4.77 11.99 -1.61
N ASN A 400 5.86 11.97 -0.83
CA ASN A 400 6.62 10.75 -0.58
C ASN A 400 6.05 9.87 0.56
N GLN A 401 5.14 10.39 1.37
CA GLN A 401 4.83 9.80 2.69
C GLN A 401 3.34 9.66 3.00
N PHE A 402 2.43 10.21 2.18
CA PHE A 402 0.99 10.09 2.39
C PHE A 402 0.37 8.94 1.59
N GLU A 403 -0.57 8.21 2.18
CA GLU A 403 -1.21 7.02 1.60
C GLU A 403 -2.39 7.44 0.70
N PHE A 404 -2.11 7.89 -0.52
CA PHE A 404 -3.13 8.12 -1.57
C PHE A 404 -2.84 7.24 -2.78
N ILE A 405 -3.85 6.49 -3.25
CA ILE A 405 -3.75 5.48 -4.31
C ILE A 405 -4.04 6.08 -5.71
N GLU A 406 -3.81 7.38 -5.90
CA GLU A 406 -4.03 8.04 -7.19
C GLU A 406 -2.87 8.97 -7.57
N GLU A 407 -2.14 8.59 -8.62
CA GLU A 407 -1.11 9.36 -9.35
C GLU A 407 -1.69 10.70 -9.78
N LEU A 408 -1.08 11.77 -9.31
CA LEU A 408 -1.40 13.13 -9.73
C LEU A 408 -0.09 13.91 -9.71
N ASP A 409 0.07 14.81 -10.67
CA ASP A 409 1.24 15.69 -10.70
C ASP A 409 1.36 16.40 -9.37
N VAL A 410 2.59 16.72 -8.93
CA VAL A 410 2.81 17.11 -7.54
C VAL A 410 1.92 18.30 -7.11
N ASP A 411 1.57 19.20 -8.03
CA ASP A 411 0.63 20.30 -7.76
C ASP A 411 -0.84 19.82 -7.67
N THR A 412 -1.26 18.87 -8.51
CA THR A 412 -2.60 18.26 -8.47
C THR A 412 -2.76 17.27 -7.31
N TYR A 413 -1.73 16.48 -6.98
CA TYR A 413 -1.63 15.68 -5.78
C TYR A 413 -1.78 16.58 -4.56
N TRP A 414 -1.03 17.68 -4.53
CA TRP A 414 -1.13 18.67 -3.47
C TRP A 414 -2.53 19.29 -3.37
N LYS A 415 -3.19 19.57 -4.50
CA LYS A 415 -4.60 20.02 -4.51
C LYS A 415 -5.56 18.96 -3.99
N LYS A 416 -5.41 17.68 -4.36
CA LYS A 416 -6.28 16.60 -3.87
C LYS A 416 -6.02 16.27 -2.42
N ILE A 417 -4.77 16.23 -1.97
CA ILE A 417 -4.42 16.11 -0.55
C ILE A 417 -5.01 17.28 0.23
N LYS A 418 -4.83 18.52 -0.26
CA LYS A 418 -5.47 19.69 0.35
C LYS A 418 -6.97 19.52 0.45
N LYS A 419 -7.62 19.02 -0.61
CA LYS A 419 -9.06 18.77 -0.64
C LYS A 419 -9.48 17.67 0.34
N TYR A 420 -8.85 16.51 0.31
CA TYR A 420 -9.09 15.38 1.21
C TYR A 420 -8.91 15.79 2.68
N ILE A 421 -7.80 16.46 2.97
CA ILE A 421 -7.49 16.95 4.31
C ILE A 421 -8.51 18.02 4.73
N ALA A 422 -8.90 18.93 3.84
CA ALA A 422 -9.90 19.95 4.13
C ALA A 422 -11.29 19.35 4.40
N GLU A 423 -11.71 18.33 3.63
CA GLU A 423 -12.98 17.61 3.79
C GLU A 423 -13.05 16.84 5.11
N ASN A 424 -11.90 16.35 5.61
CA ASN A 424 -11.77 15.56 6.83
C ASN A 424 -11.06 16.32 7.97
N ALA A 425 -10.97 17.63 7.87
CA ALA A 425 -10.05 18.45 8.66
C ALA A 425 -10.20 18.28 10.18
N ASN A 426 -11.42 18.06 10.66
CA ASN A 426 -11.70 17.91 12.08
C ASN A 426 -11.24 16.56 12.65
N ASN A 427 -11.06 15.55 11.79
CA ASN A 427 -10.79 14.16 12.16
C ASN A 427 -9.34 13.72 11.84
N ILE A 428 -8.50 14.63 11.32
CA ILE A 428 -7.11 14.36 10.94
C ILE A 428 -6.15 15.07 11.91
N LEU A 429 -5.18 14.30 12.42
CA LEU A 429 -3.99 14.82 13.09
C LEU A 429 -2.73 14.47 12.27
N LEU A 430 -1.94 15.48 11.92
CA LEU A 430 -0.63 15.31 11.29
C LEU A 430 0.50 15.76 12.20
N ILE A 431 1.54 14.94 12.29
CA ILE A 431 2.78 15.30 12.97
C ILE A 431 3.88 15.41 11.91
N ILE A 432 4.53 16.58 11.83
CA ILE A 432 5.64 16.82 10.91
C ILE A 432 6.91 17.08 11.73
N ASP A 433 7.85 16.15 11.65
CA ASP A 433 9.07 16.16 12.45
C ASP A 433 10.25 16.81 11.68
N ASN A 434 11.11 17.54 12.40
CA ASN A 434 12.29 18.24 11.90
C ASN A 434 12.04 19.36 10.87
N ALA A 435 10.96 20.11 11.02
CA ALA A 435 10.60 21.23 10.14
C ALA A 435 11.38 22.52 10.47
N ASN A 436 12.70 22.48 10.29
CA ASN A 436 13.61 23.58 10.66
C ASN A 436 13.67 24.70 9.60
N ASP A 437 13.54 24.36 8.32
CA ASP A 437 13.74 25.28 7.20
C ASP A 437 12.44 25.53 6.42
N LEU A 438 11.35 25.85 7.12
CA LEU A 438 10.06 26.12 6.49
C LEU A 438 10.09 27.46 5.75
N SER A 439 9.85 27.43 4.43
CA SER A 439 9.69 28.66 3.66
C SER A 439 8.35 29.36 4.00
N PRO A 440 8.20 30.66 3.71
CA PRO A 440 6.91 31.34 3.84
C PRO A 440 5.78 30.68 3.03
N LYS A 441 6.13 30.04 1.91
CA LYS A 441 5.19 29.27 1.09
C LYS A 441 4.73 28.02 1.85
N ASP A 442 5.65 27.26 2.43
CA ASP A 442 5.35 26.06 3.23
C ASP A 442 4.40 26.35 4.39
N LEU A 443 4.61 27.46 5.10
CA LEU A 443 3.73 27.89 6.19
C LEU A 443 2.32 28.22 5.71
N THR A 444 2.22 28.93 4.59
CA THR A 444 0.93 29.26 3.96
C THR A 444 0.19 27.99 3.53
N ASP A 445 0.95 27.04 2.98
CA ASP A 445 0.48 25.74 2.53
C ASP A 445 -0.07 24.89 3.69
N LEU A 446 0.65 24.81 4.81
CA LEU A 446 0.20 24.12 6.03
C LEU A 446 -1.04 24.74 6.65
N ILE A 447 -1.11 26.08 6.75
CA ILE A 447 -2.27 26.78 7.28
C ILE A 447 -3.51 26.48 6.42
N SER A 448 -3.34 26.41 5.09
CA SER A 448 -4.45 26.17 4.16
C SER A 448 -5.06 24.77 4.24
N LEU A 449 -4.39 23.79 4.86
CA LEU A 449 -4.91 22.42 5.03
C LEU A 449 -6.10 22.36 5.98
N GLY A 450 -6.17 23.28 6.96
CA GLY A 450 -7.30 23.37 7.88
C GLY A 450 -7.46 22.21 8.87
N CYS A 451 -6.65 21.15 8.81
CA CYS A 451 -6.59 20.07 9.79
C CYS A 451 -5.72 20.42 11.01
N ARG A 452 -5.62 19.49 11.96
CA ARG A 452 -4.74 19.63 13.11
C ARG A 452 -3.32 19.16 12.78
N ILE A 453 -2.34 20.00 13.07
CA ILE A 453 -0.93 19.77 12.71
C ILE A 453 -0.03 20.15 13.89
N ILE A 454 0.89 19.24 14.23
CA ILE A 454 1.98 19.45 15.19
C ILE A 454 3.30 19.47 14.42
N LEU A 455 4.04 20.58 14.51
CA LEU A 455 5.37 20.73 13.92
C LEU A 455 6.44 20.61 15.00
N THR A 456 7.54 19.90 14.75
CA THR A 456 8.76 20.02 15.57
C THR A 456 9.81 20.86 14.84
N SER A 457 10.45 21.77 15.56
CA SER A 457 11.47 22.67 15.01
C SER A 457 12.53 23.03 16.06
N ARG A 458 13.69 23.51 15.61
CA ARG A 458 14.78 24.00 16.48
C ARG A 458 14.49 25.40 17.02
N GLY A 459 14.04 26.30 16.14
CA GLY A 459 13.74 27.70 16.44
C GLY A 459 12.25 27.97 16.55
N LYS A 460 11.90 29.15 17.09
CA LYS A 460 10.50 29.60 17.09
C LYS A 460 10.07 29.92 15.66
N VAL A 461 8.97 29.34 15.22
CA VAL A 461 8.36 29.67 13.93
C VAL A 461 7.39 30.84 14.11
N ASP A 462 7.70 31.97 13.48
CA ASP A 462 6.87 33.16 13.55
C ASP A 462 5.48 32.94 12.93
N ARG A 463 4.47 33.64 13.45
CA ARG A 463 3.06 33.61 13.01
C ARG A 463 2.27 32.33 13.30
N ILE A 464 2.87 31.34 13.95
CA ILE A 464 2.19 30.13 14.44
C ILE A 464 2.20 30.13 15.97
N THR A 465 1.19 29.50 16.58
CA THR A 465 1.19 29.28 18.04
C THR A 465 2.31 28.31 18.39
N SER A 466 3.37 28.81 19.01
CA SER A 466 4.55 28.00 19.35
C SER A 466 4.57 27.65 20.85
N VAL A 467 4.82 26.38 21.16
CA VAL A 467 5.08 25.89 22.52
C VAL A 467 6.58 25.70 22.66
N LYS A 468 7.18 26.42 23.61
CA LYS A 468 8.58 26.20 23.98
C LYS A 468 8.66 24.98 24.88
N ILE A 469 9.34 23.92 24.45
CA ILE A 469 9.62 22.78 25.34
C ILE A 469 10.74 23.20 26.28
N ASN A 470 10.38 23.47 27.53
CA ASN A 470 11.32 23.94 28.55
C ASN A 470 12.10 22.76 29.17
N ALA A 471 13.09 23.07 30.00
CA ALA A 471 13.70 22.09 30.88
C ALA A 471 12.65 21.42 31.79
N MET A 472 12.85 20.14 32.10
CA MET A 472 12.02 19.43 33.07
C MET A 472 12.22 20.00 34.48
N SER A 473 11.30 19.69 35.40
CA SER A 473 11.53 19.99 36.81
C SER A 473 12.73 19.20 37.34
N LEU A 474 13.32 19.70 38.43
CA LEU A 474 14.47 19.03 39.05
C LEU A 474 14.13 17.59 39.46
N GLU A 475 12.92 17.35 39.97
CA GLU A 475 12.45 16.02 40.37
C GLU A 475 12.35 15.05 39.17
N GLU A 476 11.82 15.52 38.05
CA GLU A 476 11.73 14.74 36.81
C GLU A 476 13.13 14.45 36.23
N CYS A 477 14.03 15.43 36.28
CA CYS A 477 15.43 15.22 35.91
C CYS A 477 16.12 14.18 36.81
N ARG A 478 15.87 14.17 38.12
CA ARG A 478 16.39 13.14 39.03
C ARG A 478 15.88 11.77 38.65
N LEU A 479 14.60 11.66 38.32
CA LEU A 479 14.00 10.38 37.94
C LEU A 479 14.62 9.87 36.63
N LEU A 480 14.74 10.72 35.60
CA LEU A 480 15.44 10.40 34.35
C LEU A 480 16.88 9.97 34.61
N TYR A 481 17.61 10.71 35.45
CA TYR A 481 18.99 10.36 35.79
C TYR A 481 19.08 9.01 36.49
N ARG A 482 18.17 8.69 37.41
CA ARG A 482 18.19 7.41 38.14
C ARG A 482 17.77 6.22 37.32
N MET A 483 17.00 6.40 36.24
CA MET A 483 16.60 5.29 35.36
C MET A 483 17.78 4.51 34.80
N HIS A 484 18.88 5.20 34.54
CA HIS A 484 20.03 4.59 33.88
C HIS A 484 21.23 4.40 34.80
N SER A 485 21.35 5.09 35.94
CA SER A 485 22.58 5.10 36.77
C SER A 485 22.66 4.05 37.89
N ASN A 486 21.61 3.25 38.15
CA ASN A 486 21.51 2.28 39.27
C ASN A 486 21.80 2.84 40.69
N ASP A 487 21.93 4.16 40.84
CA ASP A 487 22.35 4.80 42.10
C ASP A 487 21.12 5.22 42.93
N TYR A 488 20.60 4.28 43.73
CA TYR A 488 19.53 4.52 44.70
C TYR A 488 20.03 5.04 46.06
N GLU A 489 21.35 5.08 46.29
CA GLU A 489 21.97 5.37 47.59
C GLU A 489 22.59 6.78 47.71
N SER A 490 22.85 7.48 46.59
CA SER A 490 23.41 8.83 46.60
C SER A 490 22.46 9.87 47.22
N SER A 491 23.04 10.82 47.99
CA SER A 491 22.30 12.00 48.47
C SER A 491 21.81 12.83 47.28
N ASP A 492 20.52 13.19 47.27
CA ASP A 492 19.89 14.02 46.23
C ASP A 492 20.73 15.24 45.81
N ASN A 493 21.51 15.83 46.74
CA ASN A 493 22.36 17.00 46.50
C ASN A 493 23.45 16.81 45.42
N THR A 494 24.03 15.61 45.27
CA THR A 494 25.12 15.40 44.28
C THR A 494 24.54 15.27 42.87
N VAL A 495 23.46 14.49 42.74
CA VAL A 495 22.72 14.34 41.48
C VAL A 495 22.11 15.67 41.03
N ASP A 496 21.61 16.47 41.96
CA ASP A 496 21.12 17.83 41.67
C ASP A 496 22.19 18.71 41.03
N HIS A 497 23.41 18.66 41.54
CA HIS A 497 24.50 19.47 41.01
C HIS A 497 24.86 19.04 39.58
N ILE A 498 24.89 17.73 39.31
CA ILE A 498 25.08 17.20 37.94
C ILE A 498 23.97 17.70 37.00
N ILE A 499 22.71 17.63 37.45
CA ILE A 499 21.56 18.10 36.68
C ILE A 499 21.64 19.61 36.42
N GLN A 500 22.06 20.40 37.41
CA GLN A 500 22.25 21.85 37.26
C GLN A 500 23.35 22.17 36.24
N LEU A 501 24.49 21.46 36.27
CA LEU A 501 25.56 21.63 35.28
C LEU A 501 25.12 21.26 33.86
N SER A 502 24.09 20.43 33.69
CA SER A 502 23.50 20.14 32.38
C SER A 502 22.47 21.16 31.90
N ASP A 503 22.22 22.23 32.68
CA ASP A 503 21.08 23.16 32.52
C ASP A 503 19.74 22.43 32.30
N ARG A 504 19.59 21.28 32.97
CA ARG A 504 18.44 20.37 32.84
C ARG A 504 18.14 19.91 31.40
N HIS A 505 19.13 19.91 30.53
CA HIS A 505 19.01 19.44 29.15
C HIS A 505 18.82 17.91 29.09
N THR A 506 17.70 17.45 28.51
CA THR A 506 17.24 16.06 28.58
C THR A 506 18.28 15.05 28.05
N LEU A 507 18.79 15.24 26.83
CA LEU A 507 19.80 14.34 26.25
C LEU A 507 21.14 14.37 27.03
N SER A 508 21.52 15.51 27.60
CA SER A 508 22.75 15.61 28.40
C SER A 508 22.63 14.80 29.69
N ILE A 509 21.49 14.91 30.37
CA ILE A 509 21.19 14.11 31.57
C ILE A 509 21.24 12.62 31.24
N GLU A 510 20.61 12.21 30.14
CA GLU A 510 20.57 10.80 29.71
C GLU A 510 21.98 10.28 29.42
N LEU A 511 22.77 11.02 28.63
CA LEU A 511 24.15 10.64 28.31
C LEU A 511 25.04 10.59 29.56
N LEU A 512 24.94 11.56 30.47
CA LEU A 512 25.71 11.58 31.72
C LEU A 512 25.32 10.43 32.64
N SER A 513 24.03 10.12 32.75
CA SER A 513 23.54 8.99 33.54
C SER A 513 24.02 7.65 32.99
N LYS A 514 23.84 7.41 31.69
CA LYS A 514 24.34 6.20 31.01
C LYS A 514 25.86 6.09 31.08
N THR A 515 26.56 7.22 31.00
CA THR A 515 28.01 7.28 31.19
C THR A 515 28.42 6.88 32.61
N GLN A 516 27.73 7.39 33.64
CA GLN A 516 27.98 7.00 35.02
C GLN A 516 27.79 5.49 35.20
N TYR A 517 26.67 4.97 34.70
CA TYR A 517 26.36 3.55 34.76
C TYR A 517 27.42 2.67 34.10
N ALA A 518 27.74 2.97 32.83
CA ALA A 518 28.69 2.20 32.05
C ALA A 518 30.12 2.26 32.63
N SER A 519 30.47 3.33 33.34
CA SER A 519 31.77 3.49 34.00
C SER A 519 31.80 2.94 35.44
N GLY A 520 30.66 2.57 36.01
CA GLY A 520 30.55 2.09 37.39
C GLY A 520 30.89 3.14 38.45
N LYS A 521 30.95 4.43 38.07
CA LYS A 521 31.28 5.54 38.98
C LYS A 521 30.13 5.82 39.93
N SER A 522 30.46 6.15 41.18
CA SER A 522 29.49 6.78 42.10
C SER A 522 29.09 8.17 41.60
N SER A 523 27.95 8.69 42.06
CA SER A 523 27.50 10.05 41.68
C SER A 523 28.54 11.13 42.05
N GLN A 524 29.31 10.93 43.13
CA GLN A 524 30.37 11.86 43.54
C GLN A 524 31.57 11.84 42.59
N GLU A 525 32.01 10.65 42.19
CA GLU A 525 33.09 10.49 41.20
C GLU A 525 32.66 11.02 39.82
N MET A 526 31.39 10.83 39.45
CA MET A 526 30.84 11.38 38.22
C MET A 526 30.84 12.91 38.25
N LEU A 527 30.34 13.53 39.33
CA LEU A 527 30.37 14.99 39.50
C LEU A 527 31.81 15.54 39.45
N ALA A 528 32.76 14.89 40.12
CA ALA A 528 34.17 15.27 40.07
C ALA A 528 34.72 15.19 38.63
N SER A 529 34.34 14.17 37.87
CA SER A 529 34.72 14.01 36.46
C SER A 529 34.12 15.10 35.57
N ILE A 530 32.86 15.48 35.81
CA ILE A 530 32.17 16.55 35.07
C ILE A 530 32.88 17.89 35.30
N ILE A 531 33.14 18.24 36.56
CA ILE A 531 33.82 19.49 36.94
C ILE A 531 35.24 19.52 36.38
N LYS A 532 35.98 18.41 36.48
CA LYS A 532 37.35 18.29 35.95
C LYS A 532 37.42 18.53 34.45
N ASN A 533 36.41 18.10 33.69
CA ASN A 533 36.35 18.29 32.24
C ASN A 533 35.65 19.60 31.83
N GLY A 534 35.30 20.46 32.78
CA GLY A 534 34.73 21.79 32.53
C GLY A 534 33.37 21.76 31.83
N PHE A 535 32.59 20.68 31.99
CA PHE A 535 31.23 20.62 31.46
C PHE A 535 30.30 21.44 32.34
N ASN A 536 29.80 22.54 31.78
CA ASN A 536 28.72 23.33 32.35
C ASN A 536 27.91 23.95 31.21
N LEU A 537 26.72 23.41 30.96
CA LEU A 537 25.78 23.93 29.97
C LEU A 537 25.14 25.25 30.43
N ALA A 538 25.07 25.51 31.75
CA ALA A 538 24.47 26.72 32.29
C ALA A 538 25.28 27.99 31.94
N ASP A 539 26.58 27.84 31.72
CA ASP A 539 27.50 28.95 31.39
C ASP A 539 27.42 29.38 29.91
N ILE A 540 26.78 28.58 29.04
CA ILE A 540 26.66 28.85 27.60
C ILE A 540 25.90 30.16 27.31
N ASN A 541 25.01 30.58 28.21
CA ASN A 541 24.26 31.83 28.07
C ASN A 541 25.15 33.10 28.13
N GLU A 542 26.36 33.03 28.70
CA GLU A 542 27.31 34.16 28.73
C GLU A 542 28.27 34.16 27.52
N GLU A 543 28.71 32.99 27.02
CA GLU A 543 29.69 32.90 25.91
C GLU A 543 29.13 33.26 24.54
N ILE A 544 27.82 33.06 24.30
CA ILE A 544 27.13 33.46 23.06
C ILE A 544 27.16 35.00 22.87
N SER A 545 27.48 35.77 23.92
CA SER A 545 27.53 37.24 23.86
C SER A 545 28.88 37.84 23.41
N TYR A 546 29.98 37.07 23.32
CA TYR A 546 31.34 37.65 23.17
C TYR A 546 32.14 37.30 21.91
N THR A 547 31.70 36.43 21.01
CA THR A 547 32.53 36.03 19.84
C THR A 547 32.17 36.79 18.55
N HIS A 548 32.99 37.80 18.22
CA HIS A 548 32.94 38.52 16.94
C HIS A 548 33.58 37.69 15.81
N ASN A 549 32.76 37.07 14.96
CA ASN A 549 33.18 36.58 13.63
C ASN A 549 32.07 36.91 12.60
N PRO A 550 32.33 37.60 11.47
CA PRO A 550 31.26 38.22 10.65
C PRO A 550 30.48 37.28 9.72
N GLU A 551 30.91 36.04 9.48
CA GLU A 551 30.46 35.25 8.30
C GLU A 551 29.48 34.09 8.56
N ALA A 552 29.18 33.73 9.82
CA ALA A 552 28.20 32.66 10.14
C ALA A 552 26.88 33.21 10.72
N THR A 553 25.75 32.57 10.39
CA THR A 553 24.43 32.94 10.96
C THR A 553 24.40 32.72 12.48
N LEU A 554 23.62 33.51 13.22
CA LEU A 554 23.52 33.40 14.70
C LEU A 554 23.14 31.99 15.17
N GLU A 555 22.32 31.27 14.40
CA GLU A 555 21.91 29.89 14.68
C GLU A 555 23.06 28.89 14.53
N GLN A 556 23.85 28.98 13.46
CA GLN A 556 25.03 28.12 13.25
C GLN A 556 26.10 28.33 14.33
N LYS A 557 26.27 29.57 14.80
CA LYS A 557 27.19 29.89 15.92
C LYS A 557 26.73 29.28 17.23
N SER A 558 25.44 29.35 17.55
CA SER A 558 24.87 28.75 18.76
C SER A 558 24.93 27.23 18.75
N GLU A 559 24.79 26.60 17.57
CA GLU A 559 24.89 25.15 17.42
C GLU A 559 26.34 24.67 17.63
N ASN A 560 27.34 25.37 17.12
CA ASN A 560 28.75 25.00 17.33
C ASN A 560 29.15 25.08 18.80
N VAL A 561 28.80 26.16 19.52
CA VAL A 561 29.09 26.30 20.96
C VAL A 561 28.37 25.22 21.77
N PHE A 562 27.12 24.87 21.40
CA PHE A 562 26.38 23.79 22.03
C PHE A 562 27.02 22.42 21.79
N ILE A 563 27.46 22.13 20.56
CA ILE A 563 28.16 20.89 20.20
C ILE A 563 29.51 20.79 20.92
N GLU A 564 30.27 21.88 21.02
CA GLU A 564 31.51 21.98 21.81
C GLU A 564 31.29 21.62 23.29
N HIS A 565 30.19 22.09 23.87
CA HIS A 565 29.85 21.75 25.25
C HIS A 565 29.40 20.29 25.39
N MET A 566 28.61 19.77 24.45
CA MET A 566 28.22 18.36 24.42
C MET A 566 29.43 17.43 24.20
N ALA A 567 30.46 17.87 23.48
CA ALA A 567 31.72 17.15 23.30
C ALA A 567 32.45 16.90 24.63
N LYS A 568 32.27 17.76 25.65
CA LYS A 568 32.82 17.50 26.99
C LYS A 568 32.22 16.23 27.62
N ILE A 569 30.95 15.90 27.33
CA ILE A 569 30.33 14.63 27.76
C ILE A 569 31.00 13.44 27.07
N PHE A 570 31.37 13.58 25.79
CA PHE A 570 32.11 12.55 25.05
C PHE A 570 33.45 12.23 25.75
N HIS A 571 34.19 13.24 26.20
CA HIS A 571 35.42 13.04 26.96
C HIS A 571 35.19 12.44 28.36
N ILE A 572 34.10 12.79 29.03
CA ILE A 572 33.72 12.19 30.33
C ILE A 572 33.33 10.70 30.18
N ALA A 573 32.74 10.33 29.05
CA ALA A 573 32.31 8.97 28.71
C ALA A 573 33.45 7.98 28.48
N ASP A 574 34.70 8.47 28.50
CA ASP A 574 35.92 7.67 28.36
C ASP A 574 35.83 6.72 27.15
N ILE A 575 35.45 7.30 26.01
CA ILE A 575 35.44 6.63 24.71
C ILE A 575 36.90 6.63 24.21
N GLY A 576 37.70 5.73 24.78
CA GLY A 576 39.15 5.70 24.60
C GLY A 576 39.68 4.52 23.78
N ASP A 577 38.85 3.50 23.51
CA ASP A 577 39.23 2.39 22.63
C ASP A 577 39.09 2.83 21.17
N GLN A 578 40.16 2.65 20.37
CA GLN A 578 40.13 2.93 18.94
C GLN A 578 38.99 2.18 18.23
N ALA A 579 38.60 1.01 18.72
CA ALA A 579 37.48 0.27 18.16
C ALA A 579 36.11 0.92 18.44
N GLU A 580 35.92 1.54 19.61
CA GLU A 580 34.70 2.30 19.92
C GLU A 580 34.61 3.55 19.03
N LEU A 581 35.73 4.28 18.90
CA LEU A 581 35.80 5.50 18.10
C LEU A 581 35.44 5.22 16.62
N ARG A 582 36.01 4.16 16.04
CA ARG A 582 35.72 3.77 14.65
C ARG A 582 34.24 3.49 14.42
N ILE A 583 33.59 2.76 15.31
CA ILE A 583 32.14 2.47 15.17
C ILE A 583 31.31 3.76 15.26
N LEU A 584 31.67 4.67 16.16
CA LEU A 584 30.98 5.96 16.26
C LEU A 584 31.18 6.82 15.01
N GLN A 585 32.41 6.89 14.48
CA GLN A 585 32.73 7.58 13.23
C GLN A 585 31.85 7.06 12.08
N HIS A 586 31.76 5.73 11.91
CA HIS A 586 30.88 5.10 10.92
C HIS A 586 29.40 5.49 11.09
N PHE A 587 28.83 5.30 12.29
CA PHE A 587 27.42 5.62 12.54
C PHE A 587 27.11 7.11 12.40
N SER A 588 28.08 7.99 12.68
CA SER A 588 27.87 9.44 12.57
C SER A 588 27.62 9.91 11.12
N LEU A 589 28.10 9.15 10.13
CA LEU A 589 27.98 9.49 8.71
C LEU A 589 26.79 8.80 8.03
N LEU A 590 26.20 7.81 8.69
CA LEU A 590 24.91 7.23 8.30
C LEU A 590 23.76 8.22 8.57
N SER A 591 22.65 8.08 7.86
CA SER A 591 21.41 8.77 8.22
C SER A 591 20.90 8.32 9.59
N SER A 592 20.04 9.12 10.23
CA SER A 592 19.39 8.77 11.50
C SER A 592 18.31 7.67 11.38
N GLU A 593 18.20 7.03 10.20
CA GLU A 593 17.31 5.90 9.95
C GLU A 593 17.83 4.62 10.62
N LEU A 594 16.98 3.60 10.70
CA LEU A 594 17.35 2.32 11.32
C LEU A 594 18.37 1.55 10.50
N PHE A 595 19.40 1.10 11.20
CA PHE A 595 20.44 0.22 10.68
C PHE A 595 20.28 -1.18 11.31
N PRO A 596 19.87 -2.22 10.55
CA PRO A 596 19.54 -3.54 11.11
C PRO A 596 20.69 -4.19 11.89
N MET A 597 20.37 -4.93 12.97
CA MET A 597 21.37 -5.59 13.82
C MET A 597 22.14 -6.68 13.06
N GLU A 598 21.44 -7.46 12.23
CA GLU A 598 22.08 -8.51 11.40
C GLU A 598 23.10 -7.91 10.44
N VAL A 599 22.79 -6.75 9.88
CA VAL A 599 23.68 -6.01 9.01
C VAL A 599 24.87 -5.43 9.78
N SER A 600 24.63 -4.91 10.99
CA SER A 600 25.71 -4.42 11.86
C SER A 600 26.69 -5.54 12.19
N LYS A 601 26.18 -6.75 12.44
CA LYS A 601 27.01 -7.96 12.62
C LYS A 601 27.80 -8.31 11.36
N GLU A 602 27.23 -8.11 10.18
CA GLU A 602 27.94 -8.31 8.92
C GLU A 602 29.05 -7.26 8.72
N CYS A 603 28.78 -5.99 8.98
CA CYS A 603 29.72 -4.89 8.78
C CYS A 603 30.90 -4.91 9.77
N PHE A 604 30.60 -5.17 11.04
CA PHE A 604 31.57 -4.99 12.14
C PHE A 604 31.96 -6.31 12.83
N GLY A 605 31.38 -7.44 12.43
CA GLY A 605 31.60 -8.74 13.05
C GLY A 605 30.98 -8.87 14.45
N ILE A 606 31.17 -10.03 15.09
CA ILE A 606 30.66 -10.32 16.44
C ILE A 606 31.29 -9.40 17.49
N GLN A 607 32.60 -9.14 17.37
CA GLN A 607 33.31 -8.23 18.27
C GLN A 607 32.77 -6.80 18.12
N GLY A 608 32.57 -6.32 16.88
CA GLY A 608 31.96 -5.02 16.64
C GLY A 608 30.54 -4.91 17.19
N LEU A 609 29.73 -5.97 17.10
CA LEU A 609 28.40 -5.99 17.73
C LEU A 609 28.46 -5.85 19.26
N SER A 610 29.45 -6.49 19.90
CA SER A 610 29.70 -6.31 21.34
C SER A 610 30.07 -4.87 21.67
N ILE A 611 30.86 -4.22 20.80
CA ILE A 611 31.26 -2.81 20.97
C ILE A 611 30.06 -1.89 20.75
N ILE A 612 29.22 -2.15 19.74
CA ILE A 612 27.96 -1.42 19.53
C ILE A 612 27.09 -1.51 20.78
N ASN A 613 26.90 -2.71 21.35
CA ASN A 613 26.11 -2.86 22.57
C ASN A 613 26.75 -2.13 23.78
N LYS A 614 28.09 -2.08 23.86
CA LYS A 614 28.78 -1.24 24.85
C LYS A 614 28.52 0.25 24.64
N LEU A 615 28.53 0.72 23.39
CA LEU A 615 28.19 2.10 23.01
C LEU A 615 26.70 2.43 23.26
N VAL A 616 25.81 1.43 23.11
CA VAL A 616 24.39 1.54 23.48
C VAL A 616 24.25 1.74 24.99
N ASN A 617 24.99 0.97 25.79
CA ASN A 617 25.00 1.13 27.25
C ASN A 617 25.58 2.49 27.68
N LYS A 618 26.56 3.02 26.93
CA LYS A 618 27.09 4.39 27.12
C LYS A 618 26.16 5.49 26.59
N GLY A 619 25.13 5.16 25.81
CA GLY A 619 24.13 6.11 25.28
C GLY A 619 24.48 6.77 23.93
N TRP A 620 25.56 6.36 23.27
CA TRP A 620 26.03 6.99 22.03
C TRP A 620 25.44 6.36 20.76
N ILE A 621 24.86 5.17 20.88
CA ILE A 621 24.04 4.51 19.86
C ILE A 621 22.72 4.11 20.52
N ASN A 622 21.61 4.22 19.82
CA ASN A 622 20.31 3.83 20.31
C ASN A 622 19.92 2.47 19.72
N ARG A 623 19.25 1.62 20.51
CA ARG A 623 18.73 0.33 20.07
C ARG A 623 17.21 0.38 20.03
N ASN A 624 16.63 -0.10 18.93
CA ASN A 624 15.21 -0.37 18.79
C ASN A 624 15.01 -1.88 18.91
N GLU A 625 14.47 -2.32 20.04
CA GLU A 625 14.26 -3.75 20.35
C GLU A 625 13.20 -4.39 19.43
N ASN A 626 12.14 -3.66 19.07
CA ASN A 626 11.03 -4.18 18.28
C ASN A 626 11.45 -4.55 16.85
N GLN A 627 12.33 -3.75 16.25
CA GLN A 627 12.80 -3.95 14.88
C GLN A 627 14.24 -4.47 14.82
N ASN A 628 14.82 -4.84 15.96
CA ASN A 628 16.17 -5.36 16.11
C ASN A 628 17.21 -4.56 15.29
N SER A 629 17.28 -3.26 15.57
CA SER A 629 18.07 -2.30 14.79
C SER A 629 18.70 -1.22 15.66
N TYR A 630 19.68 -0.53 15.10
CA TYR A 630 20.39 0.57 15.74
C TYR A 630 20.17 1.88 15.00
N PHE A 631 20.26 3.01 15.70
CA PHE A 631 20.27 4.32 15.07
C PHE A 631 21.09 5.30 15.93
N MET A 632 21.49 6.42 15.34
CA MET A 632 22.23 7.46 16.03
C MET A 632 21.42 8.75 16.07
N HIS A 633 21.35 9.37 17.25
CA HIS A 633 20.68 10.66 17.41
C HIS A 633 21.43 11.75 16.62
N PRO A 634 20.76 12.66 15.89
CA PRO A 634 21.43 13.68 15.05
C PRO A 634 22.42 14.58 15.79
N VAL A 635 22.12 14.95 17.04
CA VAL A 635 23.06 15.71 17.90
C VAL A 635 24.28 14.87 18.24
N VAL A 636 24.10 13.59 18.55
CA VAL A 636 25.20 12.68 18.87
C VAL A 636 26.09 12.49 17.64
N SER A 637 25.50 12.30 16.46
CA SER A 637 26.23 12.29 15.17
C SER A 637 27.04 13.58 14.98
N SER A 638 26.48 14.76 15.26
CA SER A 638 27.17 16.04 15.14
C SER A 638 28.32 16.20 16.16
N VAL A 639 28.11 15.75 17.40
CA VAL A 639 29.16 15.72 18.43
C VAL A 639 30.30 14.79 18.02
N ILE A 640 29.99 13.61 17.49
CA ILE A 640 31.02 12.67 17.02
C ILE A 640 31.79 13.27 15.84
N LYS A 641 31.11 13.92 14.89
CA LYS A 641 31.79 14.62 13.79
C LYS A 641 32.72 15.71 14.30
N TYR A 642 32.33 16.42 15.36
CA TYR A 642 33.18 17.43 16.00
C TYR A 642 34.38 16.80 16.74
N CYS A 643 34.15 15.77 17.57
CA CYS A 643 35.18 15.16 18.41
C CYS A 643 36.16 14.28 17.63
N ALA A 644 35.62 13.49 16.70
CA ALA A 644 36.34 12.43 16.00
C ALA A 644 36.71 12.79 14.56
N ASN A 645 36.15 13.90 14.03
CA ASN A 645 36.38 14.42 12.68
C ASN A 645 36.61 13.31 11.64
N PRO A 646 35.62 12.41 11.44
CA PRO A 646 35.80 11.25 10.60
C PRO A 646 36.15 11.70 9.19
N ASP A 647 37.34 11.33 8.75
CA ASP A 647 37.75 11.57 7.39
C ASP A 647 37.28 10.40 6.49
N TYR A 648 37.62 10.49 5.22
CA TYR A 648 37.27 9.45 4.27
C TYR A 648 37.89 8.10 4.65
N ASP A 649 39.16 8.08 5.07
CA ASP A 649 39.94 6.84 5.23
C ASP A 649 39.41 6.05 6.44
N ASP A 650 38.88 6.75 7.45
CA ASP A 650 38.19 6.14 8.59
C ASP A 650 36.94 5.36 8.18
N VAL A 651 36.22 5.79 7.13
CA VAL A 651 34.94 5.20 6.71
C VAL A 651 34.95 4.45 5.39
N GLU A 652 36.07 4.43 4.69
CA GLU A 652 36.25 3.72 3.43
C GLU A 652 35.71 2.27 3.47
N PRO A 653 35.95 1.45 4.52
CA PRO A 653 35.41 0.09 4.58
C PRO A 653 33.88 0.04 4.54
N MET A 654 33.21 1.01 5.17
CA MET A 654 31.76 1.12 5.14
C MET A 654 31.26 1.56 3.76
N ILE A 655 31.95 2.50 3.11
CA ILE A 655 31.60 2.93 1.74
C ILE A 655 31.75 1.75 0.77
N LEU A 656 32.82 0.97 0.89
CA LEU A 656 33.05 -0.24 0.10
C LEU A 656 31.94 -1.28 0.34
N TRP A 657 31.58 -1.52 1.60
CA TRP A 657 30.50 -2.43 1.95
C TRP A 657 29.16 -1.97 1.36
N ILE A 658 28.82 -0.67 1.49
CA ILE A 658 27.60 -0.10 0.92
C ILE A 658 27.60 -0.23 -0.60
N ASN A 659 28.71 0.07 -1.26
CA ASN A 659 28.87 -0.12 -2.69
C ASN A 659 28.57 -1.55 -3.12
N GLN A 660 29.13 -2.54 -2.42
CA GLN A 660 28.90 -3.94 -2.70
C GLN A 660 27.43 -4.34 -2.50
N LYS A 661 26.75 -3.77 -1.50
CA LYS A 661 25.36 -4.11 -1.17
C LYS A 661 24.32 -3.42 -2.02
N LEU A 662 24.59 -2.19 -2.47
CA LEU A 662 23.73 -1.46 -3.39
C LEU A 662 23.85 -1.96 -4.83
N TYR A 663 24.89 -2.73 -5.15
CA TYR A 663 24.96 -3.40 -6.43
C TYR A 663 23.78 -4.37 -6.60
N ILE A 664 22.93 -4.09 -7.58
CA ILE A 664 21.73 -4.89 -7.87
C ILE A 664 22.09 -5.97 -8.89
N LYS A 665 22.02 -7.23 -8.47
CA LYS A 665 22.12 -8.38 -9.38
C LYS A 665 20.83 -8.53 -10.19
N PRO A 666 20.87 -9.16 -11.39
CA PRO A 666 19.69 -9.33 -12.23
C PRO A 666 18.48 -10.02 -11.57
N ASN A 667 18.73 -10.91 -10.59
CA ASN A 667 17.71 -11.64 -9.85
C ASN A 667 17.29 -11.00 -8.51
N GLU A 668 17.88 -9.86 -8.14
CA GLU A 668 17.57 -9.14 -6.91
C GLU A 668 16.63 -7.96 -7.20
N MET A 669 15.68 -7.71 -6.31
CA MET A 669 14.77 -6.56 -6.43
C MET A 669 15.45 -5.31 -5.86
N ALA A 670 15.43 -4.21 -6.61
CA ALA A 670 15.95 -2.92 -6.15
C ALA A 670 15.32 -2.49 -4.80
N ILE A 671 14.04 -2.80 -4.58
CA ILE A 671 13.31 -2.47 -3.34
C ILE A 671 13.95 -3.10 -2.08
N GLN A 672 14.60 -4.27 -2.21
CA GLN A 672 15.28 -4.92 -1.08
C GLN A 672 16.50 -4.13 -0.60
N LYS A 673 17.00 -3.21 -1.43
CA LYS A 673 18.15 -2.34 -1.12
C LYS A 673 17.72 -0.93 -0.71
N LEU A 674 16.43 -0.59 -0.80
CA LEU A 674 15.95 0.77 -0.58
C LEU A 674 16.21 1.27 0.85
N TRP A 675 16.21 0.38 1.85
CA TRP A 675 16.52 0.74 3.23
C TRP A 675 17.97 1.26 3.39
N LEU A 676 18.90 0.80 2.54
CA LEU A 676 20.30 1.23 2.58
C LEU A 676 20.51 2.57 1.86
N PHE A 677 19.55 2.97 1.04
CA PHE A 677 19.65 4.13 0.17
C PHE A 677 19.77 5.47 0.92
N PRO A 678 19.02 5.75 2.01
CA PRO A 678 19.21 6.98 2.81
C PRO A 678 20.61 7.07 3.43
N HIS A 679 21.19 5.95 3.84
CA HIS A 679 22.55 5.90 4.38
C HIS A 679 23.59 6.21 3.30
N ALA A 680 23.42 5.66 2.10
CA ALA A 680 24.27 5.95 0.96
C ALA A 680 24.23 7.43 0.55
N LEU A 681 23.03 8.00 0.49
CA LEU A 681 22.85 9.45 0.25
C LEU A 681 23.48 10.29 1.36
N SER A 682 23.31 9.90 2.62
CA SER A 682 23.95 10.59 3.76
C SER A 682 25.46 10.63 3.60
N ILE A 683 26.11 9.49 3.33
CA ILE A 683 27.56 9.44 3.10
C ILE A 683 27.94 10.35 1.94
N VAL A 684 27.20 10.29 0.82
CA VAL A 684 27.54 11.09 -0.37
C VAL A 684 27.31 12.60 -0.16
N ASN A 685 26.48 12.98 0.79
CA ASN A 685 26.29 14.39 1.16
C ASN A 685 27.36 14.89 2.12
N ASN A 686 27.89 14.03 3.01
CA ASN A 686 28.93 14.42 3.97
C ASN A 686 30.31 14.64 3.31
N PHE A 687 30.61 13.92 2.22
CA PHE A 687 31.88 14.06 1.50
C PHE A 687 31.70 14.71 0.11
N MET A 688 30.76 15.66 -0.01
CA MET A 688 30.55 16.38 -1.28
C MET A 688 31.85 17.07 -1.73
N GLY A 689 32.33 16.68 -2.92
CA GLY A 689 33.59 17.17 -3.48
C GLY A 689 34.77 16.20 -3.35
N GLU A 690 34.60 15.04 -2.70
CA GLU A 690 35.63 14.01 -2.66
C GLU A 690 35.88 13.39 -4.04
N GLU A 691 37.14 13.27 -4.41
CA GLU A 691 37.57 12.83 -5.74
C GLU A 691 38.29 11.48 -5.67
N LYS A 692 37.57 10.49 -5.13
CA LYS A 692 38.02 9.08 -5.08
C LYS A 692 37.14 8.19 -5.94
N GLU A 693 37.73 7.15 -6.53
CA GLU A 693 37.02 6.24 -7.44
C GLU A 693 35.86 5.52 -6.76
N ILE A 694 36.05 5.07 -5.52
CA ILE A 694 35.03 4.38 -4.70
C ILE A 694 33.78 5.27 -4.51
N TYR A 695 33.98 6.59 -4.41
CA TYR A 695 32.90 7.55 -4.28
C TYR A 695 32.10 7.72 -5.58
N SER A 696 32.80 7.77 -6.71
CA SER A 696 32.17 7.71 -8.03
C SER A 696 31.37 6.41 -8.23
N ASN A 697 31.88 5.28 -7.73
CA ASN A 697 31.15 4.01 -7.75
C ASN A 697 29.85 4.09 -6.93
N LEU A 698 29.87 4.75 -5.77
CA LEU A 698 28.69 4.95 -4.94
C LEU A 698 27.66 5.83 -5.64
N GLN A 699 28.09 6.94 -6.26
CA GLN A 699 27.23 7.79 -7.07
C GLN A 699 26.62 7.04 -8.27
N ASN A 700 27.39 6.17 -8.93
CA ASN A 700 26.90 5.31 -10.01
C ASN A 700 25.84 4.31 -9.52
N ASN A 701 26.03 3.72 -8.34
CA ASN A 701 25.06 2.80 -7.75
C ASN A 701 23.78 3.53 -7.30
N ILE A 702 23.91 4.73 -6.71
CA ILE A 702 22.77 5.60 -6.38
C ILE A 702 21.98 5.97 -7.65
N ALA A 703 22.68 6.32 -8.73
CA ALA A 703 22.07 6.59 -10.03
C ALA A 703 21.29 5.39 -10.57
N MET A 704 21.85 4.17 -10.45
CA MET A 704 21.19 2.93 -10.86
C MET A 704 19.90 2.68 -10.06
N ILE A 705 19.88 2.97 -8.76
CA ILE A 705 18.67 2.83 -7.93
C ILE A 705 17.61 3.81 -8.40
N TYR A 706 17.94 5.09 -8.63
CA TYR A 706 17.00 6.05 -9.20
C TYR A 706 16.49 5.62 -10.58
N TYR A 707 17.35 5.05 -11.43
CA TYR A 707 16.96 4.51 -12.72
C TYR A 707 15.94 3.38 -12.59
N LYS A 708 16.15 2.46 -11.63
CA LYS A 708 15.22 1.35 -11.34
C LYS A 708 13.91 1.81 -10.68
N GLN A 709 13.90 2.96 -10.03
CA GLN A 709 12.69 3.61 -9.50
C GLN A 709 11.91 4.40 -10.57
N GLY A 710 12.40 4.45 -11.82
CA GLY A 710 11.80 5.30 -12.85
C GLY A 710 12.14 6.79 -12.73
N ASN A 711 12.96 7.20 -11.75
CA ASN A 711 13.39 8.59 -11.61
C ASN A 711 14.62 8.87 -12.49
N TYR A 712 14.37 8.96 -13.79
CA TYR A 712 15.43 9.14 -14.79
C TYR A 712 16.15 10.49 -14.68
N VAL A 713 15.49 11.53 -14.15
CA VAL A 713 16.09 12.85 -13.94
C VAL A 713 17.19 12.78 -12.87
N LYS A 714 16.89 12.23 -11.68
CA LYS A 714 17.87 12.05 -10.62
C LYS A 714 18.94 11.04 -11.02
N ALA A 715 18.57 9.96 -11.71
CA ALA A 715 19.55 9.00 -12.23
C ALA A 715 20.60 9.70 -13.11
N LEU A 716 20.15 10.55 -14.05
CA LEU A 716 21.05 11.31 -14.92
C LEU A 716 21.92 12.31 -14.14
N GLU A 717 21.38 12.99 -13.15
CA GLU A 717 22.14 13.90 -12.28
C GLU A 717 23.30 13.16 -11.59
N TRP A 718 23.00 12.02 -10.98
CA TRP A 718 24.00 11.22 -10.26
C TRP A 718 25.02 10.56 -11.20
N TYR A 719 24.61 10.07 -12.37
CA TYR A 719 25.57 9.58 -13.37
C TYR A 719 26.50 10.69 -13.86
N ARG A 720 26.00 11.94 -14.02
CA ARG A 720 26.85 13.08 -14.38
C ARG A 720 27.84 13.44 -13.28
N LYS A 721 27.42 13.43 -12.01
CA LYS A 721 28.34 13.61 -10.87
C LYS A 721 29.44 12.54 -10.87
N ALA A 722 29.06 11.28 -11.06
CA ALA A 722 30.01 10.18 -11.15
C ALA A 722 30.98 10.34 -12.33
N LEU A 723 30.48 10.80 -13.50
CA LEU A 723 31.26 11.03 -14.71
C LEU A 723 32.35 12.09 -14.51
N VAL A 724 32.00 13.20 -13.87
CA VAL A 724 32.96 14.30 -13.59
C VAL A 724 34.13 13.78 -12.78
N ILE A 725 33.86 13.01 -11.72
CA ILE A 725 34.90 12.43 -10.87
C ILE A 725 35.76 11.43 -11.66
N ARG A 726 35.15 10.50 -12.41
CA ARG A 726 35.94 9.52 -13.18
C ARG A 726 36.82 10.17 -14.23
N LYS A 727 36.32 11.18 -14.94
CA LYS A 727 37.11 11.93 -15.93
C LYS A 727 38.32 12.60 -15.29
N LYS A 728 38.15 13.15 -14.08
CA LYS A 728 39.24 13.85 -13.40
C LYS A 728 40.32 12.90 -12.88
N ILE A 729 39.92 11.78 -12.26
CA ILE A 729 40.85 10.81 -11.65
C ILE A 729 41.53 9.93 -12.72
N LEU A 730 40.74 9.41 -13.66
CA LEU A 730 41.16 8.35 -14.58
C LEU A 730 41.49 8.89 -15.98
N GLY A 731 41.19 10.17 -16.25
CA GLY A 731 41.28 10.78 -17.57
C GLY A 731 40.01 10.58 -18.41
N GLU A 732 39.89 11.34 -19.50
CA GLU A 732 38.73 11.22 -20.41
C GLU A 732 38.72 9.90 -21.18
N MET A 733 39.90 9.36 -21.47
CA MET A 733 40.10 8.10 -22.17
C MET A 733 40.29 6.97 -21.15
N HIS A 734 39.19 6.52 -20.54
CA HIS A 734 39.22 5.39 -19.62
C HIS A 734 37.97 4.48 -19.74
N PRO A 735 38.07 3.14 -19.65
CA PRO A 735 36.91 2.24 -19.77
C PRO A 735 35.78 2.51 -18.79
N LEU A 736 36.10 2.92 -17.55
CA LEU A 736 35.07 3.29 -16.56
C LEU A 736 34.33 4.60 -16.91
N VAL A 737 34.92 5.49 -17.72
CA VAL A 737 34.25 6.67 -18.27
C VAL A 737 33.30 6.23 -19.39
N ALA A 738 33.73 5.33 -20.28
CA ALA A 738 32.88 4.73 -21.30
C ALA A 738 31.68 3.98 -20.70
N ALA A 739 31.86 3.29 -19.57
CA ALA A 739 30.78 2.63 -18.83
C ALA A 739 29.72 3.62 -18.32
N ILE A 740 30.12 4.80 -17.82
CA ILE A 740 29.14 5.82 -17.40
C ILE A 740 28.41 6.41 -18.61
N TYR A 741 29.10 6.69 -19.71
CA TYR A 741 28.42 7.12 -20.94
C TYR A 741 27.38 6.11 -21.41
N SER A 742 27.70 4.80 -21.34
CA SER A 742 26.76 3.73 -21.63
C SER A 742 25.54 3.75 -20.68
N ASN A 743 25.76 3.93 -19.38
CA ASN A 743 24.67 4.05 -18.40
C ASN A 743 23.79 5.29 -18.66
N ILE A 744 24.40 6.45 -18.95
CA ILE A 744 23.68 7.67 -19.33
C ILE A 744 22.85 7.42 -20.58
N ALA A 745 23.39 6.71 -21.58
CA ALA A 745 22.65 6.36 -22.78
C ALA A 745 21.43 5.50 -22.48
N LEU A 746 21.53 4.52 -21.58
CA LEU A 746 20.37 3.73 -21.13
C LEU A 746 19.29 4.61 -20.48
N VAL A 747 19.67 5.58 -19.66
CA VAL A 747 18.72 6.58 -19.12
C VAL A 747 18.08 7.37 -20.25
N LYS A 748 18.86 7.81 -21.24
CA LYS A 748 18.36 8.59 -22.39
C LYS A 748 17.41 7.78 -23.27
N ILE A 749 17.67 6.49 -23.47
CA ILE A 749 16.74 5.56 -24.13
C ILE A 749 15.42 5.49 -23.37
N ARG A 750 15.46 5.32 -22.04
CA ARG A 750 14.25 5.30 -21.20
C ARG A 750 13.50 6.63 -21.14
N GLN A 751 14.18 7.75 -21.42
CA GLN A 751 13.56 9.06 -21.60
C GLN A 751 13.11 9.32 -23.06
N GLY A 752 13.24 8.36 -23.98
CA GLY A 752 12.88 8.55 -25.39
C GLY A 752 13.80 9.51 -26.16
N ASN A 753 14.96 9.88 -25.59
CA ASN A 753 15.93 10.80 -26.16
C ASN A 753 17.01 10.01 -26.94
N TYR A 754 16.60 9.33 -28.01
CA TYR A 754 17.46 8.39 -28.75
C TYR A 754 18.67 9.05 -29.43
N ILE A 755 18.56 10.31 -29.87
CA ILE A 755 19.67 11.05 -30.48
C ILE A 755 20.79 11.31 -29.46
N GLU A 756 20.44 11.81 -28.27
CA GLU A 756 21.40 11.99 -27.18
C GLU A 756 21.96 10.63 -26.71
N ALA A 757 21.15 9.57 -26.72
CA ALA A 757 21.65 8.22 -26.42
C ALA A 757 22.71 7.75 -27.43
N LEU A 758 22.50 8.00 -28.73
CA LEU A 758 23.50 7.70 -29.77
C LEU A 758 24.80 8.47 -29.54
N GLU A 759 24.74 9.76 -29.21
CA GLU A 759 25.93 10.57 -28.92
C GLU A 759 26.72 10.00 -27.74
N MET A 760 26.04 9.64 -26.65
CA MET A 760 26.69 9.07 -25.47
C MET A 760 27.32 7.70 -25.78
N ILE A 761 26.65 6.84 -26.55
CA ILE A 761 27.21 5.54 -26.93
C ILE A 761 28.37 5.71 -27.91
N GLN A 762 28.30 6.66 -28.84
CA GLN A 762 29.42 6.97 -29.75
C GLN A 762 30.66 7.40 -28.97
N ASN A 763 30.49 8.24 -27.93
CA ASN A 763 31.59 8.58 -27.04
C ASN A 763 32.17 7.34 -26.33
N ALA A 764 31.31 6.43 -25.85
CA ALA A 764 31.75 5.18 -25.24
C ALA A 764 32.47 4.25 -26.23
N ILE A 765 31.97 4.15 -27.47
CA ILE A 765 32.58 3.37 -28.55
C ILE A 765 33.96 3.92 -28.89
N SER A 766 34.10 5.24 -29.10
CA SER A 766 35.39 5.87 -29.41
C SER A 766 36.43 5.55 -28.34
N ILE A 767 36.07 5.71 -27.07
CA ILE A 767 36.97 5.40 -25.95
C ILE A 767 37.38 3.92 -25.95
N ASN A 768 36.42 3.01 -26.12
CA ASN A 768 36.70 1.57 -26.07
C ASN A 768 37.50 1.08 -27.30
N GLU A 769 37.16 1.54 -28.50
CA GLU A 769 37.90 1.20 -29.72
C GLU A 769 39.34 1.71 -29.67
N ASP A 770 39.56 2.96 -29.24
CA ASP A 770 40.89 3.56 -29.21
C ASP A 770 41.81 2.94 -28.13
N LEU A 771 41.26 2.56 -26.97
CA LEU A 771 42.04 2.04 -25.84
C LEU A 771 42.17 0.53 -25.83
N LEU A 772 41.06 -0.17 -26.07
CA LEU A 772 40.95 -1.62 -25.91
C LEU A 772 40.98 -2.35 -27.24
N GLY A 773 40.86 -1.62 -28.35
CA GLY A 773 40.74 -2.15 -29.70
C GLY A 773 39.32 -2.55 -30.06
N GLN A 774 39.11 -2.79 -31.35
CA GLN A 774 37.82 -3.24 -31.89
C GLN A 774 37.46 -4.67 -31.44
N GLU A 775 38.45 -5.51 -31.14
CA GLU A 775 38.26 -6.90 -30.69
C GLU A 775 38.34 -7.01 -29.16
N ASN A 776 37.47 -6.31 -28.45
CA ASN A 776 37.39 -6.36 -26.98
C ASN A 776 35.94 -6.53 -26.49
N SER A 777 35.75 -7.26 -25.38
CA SER A 777 34.43 -7.49 -24.79
C SER A 777 33.70 -6.20 -24.36
N SER A 778 34.41 -5.18 -23.87
CA SER A 778 33.79 -3.89 -23.56
C SER A 778 33.32 -3.16 -24.82
N THR A 779 34.05 -3.31 -25.93
CA THR A 779 33.66 -2.78 -27.25
C THR A 779 32.42 -3.51 -27.77
N ALA A 780 32.35 -4.84 -27.62
CA ALA A 780 31.17 -5.64 -27.97
C ALA A 780 29.91 -5.20 -27.18
N ILE A 781 30.05 -4.93 -25.88
CA ILE A 781 28.95 -4.39 -25.06
C ILE A 781 28.48 -3.03 -25.60
N THR A 782 29.39 -2.13 -25.97
CA THR A 782 28.99 -0.83 -26.55
C THR A 782 28.34 -0.95 -27.93
N TYR A 783 28.75 -1.93 -28.74
CA TYR A 783 28.07 -2.25 -30.00
C TYR A 783 26.67 -2.84 -29.79
N ASN A 784 26.48 -3.67 -28.75
CA ASN A 784 25.15 -4.13 -28.37
C ASN A 784 24.24 -2.96 -27.94
N ASN A 785 24.80 -1.98 -27.21
CA ASN A 785 24.04 -0.81 -26.77
C ASN A 785 23.65 0.10 -27.95
N ILE A 786 24.54 0.34 -28.91
CA ILE A 786 24.19 1.17 -30.08
C ILE A 786 23.14 0.46 -30.95
N ALA A 787 23.25 -0.86 -31.09
CA ALA A 787 22.27 -1.67 -31.79
C ALA A 787 20.88 -1.55 -31.16
N LEU A 788 20.80 -1.58 -29.82
CA LEU A 788 19.56 -1.36 -29.08
C LEU A 788 18.92 0.01 -29.39
N VAL A 789 19.72 1.07 -29.54
CA VAL A 789 19.16 2.39 -29.91
C VAL A 789 18.59 2.37 -31.32
N TYR A 790 19.28 1.73 -32.27
CA TYR A 790 18.75 1.57 -33.63
C TYR A 790 17.48 0.72 -33.67
N ASP A 791 17.36 -0.30 -32.81
CA ASP A 791 16.15 -1.10 -32.64
C ASP A 791 14.98 -0.23 -32.17
N TYR A 792 15.16 0.57 -31.12
CA TYR A 792 14.12 1.53 -30.66
C TYR A 792 13.75 2.59 -31.70
N LEU A 793 14.65 2.91 -32.64
CA LEU A 793 14.39 3.80 -33.76
C LEU A 793 13.71 3.08 -34.95
N GLY A 794 13.42 1.78 -34.85
CA GLY A 794 12.86 0.98 -35.94
C GLY A 794 13.81 0.77 -37.12
N LYS A 795 15.10 1.08 -36.95
CA LYS A 795 16.16 0.93 -37.94
C LYS A 795 16.80 -0.46 -37.83
N TYR A 796 15.97 -1.47 -38.07
CA TYR A 796 16.33 -2.88 -37.87
C TYR A 796 17.56 -3.35 -38.66
N PRO A 797 17.79 -2.95 -39.93
CA PRO A 797 19.00 -3.33 -40.65
C PRO A 797 20.29 -2.79 -40.02
N GLU A 798 20.28 -1.54 -39.56
CA GLU A 798 21.41 -0.94 -38.86
C GLU A 798 21.65 -1.62 -37.50
N ALA A 799 20.58 -1.88 -36.74
CA ALA A 799 20.66 -2.64 -35.49
C ALA A 799 21.27 -4.02 -35.72
N LEU A 800 20.83 -4.74 -36.74
CA LEU A 800 21.36 -6.06 -37.11
C LEU A 800 22.86 -5.99 -37.45
N GLY A 801 23.29 -4.98 -38.20
CA GLY A 801 24.70 -4.79 -38.53
C GLY A 801 25.59 -4.58 -37.31
N TRP A 802 25.12 -3.82 -36.31
CA TRP A 802 25.85 -3.62 -35.05
C TRP A 802 25.84 -4.86 -34.16
N TYR A 803 24.71 -5.57 -34.05
CA TYR A 803 24.67 -6.85 -33.33
C TYR A 803 25.57 -7.91 -33.97
N GLN A 804 25.67 -7.96 -35.31
CA GLN A 804 26.58 -8.87 -36.00
C GLN A 804 28.06 -8.57 -35.70
N LYS A 805 28.43 -7.29 -35.59
CA LYS A 805 29.79 -6.91 -35.14
C LYS A 805 30.05 -7.38 -33.71
N ALA A 806 29.12 -7.14 -32.80
CA ALA A 806 29.23 -7.59 -31.41
C ALA A 806 29.33 -9.13 -31.34
N LEU A 807 28.50 -9.83 -32.10
CA LEU A 807 28.49 -11.30 -32.17
C LEU A 807 29.84 -11.84 -32.65
N SER A 808 30.39 -11.28 -33.73
CA SER A 808 31.68 -11.72 -34.27
C SER A 808 32.82 -11.56 -33.26
N ILE A 809 32.75 -10.56 -32.38
CA ILE A 809 33.74 -10.35 -31.32
C ILE A 809 33.53 -11.39 -30.21
N ASP A 810 32.30 -11.56 -29.74
CA ASP A 810 31.98 -12.49 -28.65
C ASP A 810 32.24 -13.95 -29.05
N GLU A 811 31.89 -14.37 -30.27
CA GLU A 811 32.21 -15.71 -30.80
C GLU A 811 33.73 -15.94 -30.86
N LYS A 812 34.51 -14.93 -31.23
CA LYS A 812 35.97 -15.03 -31.33
C LYS A 812 36.65 -15.06 -29.96
N LEU A 813 36.21 -14.22 -29.01
CA LEU A 813 36.86 -14.04 -27.71
C LEU A 813 36.38 -15.03 -26.66
N LEU A 814 35.08 -15.29 -26.62
CA LEU A 814 34.43 -16.05 -25.56
C LEU A 814 33.96 -17.44 -26.05
N GLY A 815 33.79 -17.59 -27.36
CA GLY A 815 33.29 -18.81 -27.99
C GLY A 815 31.80 -18.77 -28.30
N GLU A 816 31.36 -19.66 -29.20
CA GLU A 816 29.94 -19.76 -29.62
C GLU A 816 29.01 -20.17 -28.46
N ASP A 817 29.52 -20.97 -27.52
CA ASP A 817 28.74 -21.51 -26.39
C ASP A 817 28.76 -20.63 -25.12
N HIS A 818 29.26 -19.40 -25.19
CA HIS A 818 29.36 -18.53 -24.00
C HIS A 818 28.05 -17.77 -23.70
N PRO A 819 27.66 -17.56 -22.42
CA PRO A 819 26.45 -16.81 -22.05
C PRO A 819 26.33 -15.41 -22.67
N SER A 820 27.42 -14.66 -22.78
CA SER A 820 27.43 -13.35 -23.45
C SER A 820 27.06 -13.45 -24.93
N THR A 821 27.61 -14.44 -25.64
CA THR A 821 27.27 -14.74 -27.05
C THR A 821 25.78 -15.07 -27.20
N ALA A 822 25.21 -15.84 -26.25
CA ALA A 822 23.79 -16.13 -26.21
C ALA A 822 22.92 -14.87 -26.06
N THR A 823 23.39 -13.84 -25.34
CA THR A 823 22.69 -12.54 -25.27
C THR A 823 22.61 -11.89 -26.64
N VAL A 824 23.71 -11.93 -27.42
CA VAL A 824 23.73 -11.34 -28.76
C VAL A 824 22.83 -12.13 -29.72
N TYR A 825 22.84 -13.47 -29.65
CA TYR A 825 21.90 -14.30 -30.40
C TYR A 825 20.44 -13.99 -30.07
N ASN A 826 20.10 -13.79 -28.79
CA ASN A 826 18.76 -13.39 -28.36
C ASN A 826 18.34 -12.04 -28.98
N ASN A 827 19.24 -11.05 -28.99
CA ASN A 827 18.93 -9.74 -29.54
C ASN A 827 18.79 -9.78 -31.07
N ILE A 828 19.67 -10.49 -31.77
CA ILE A 828 19.57 -10.73 -33.22
C ILE A 828 18.24 -11.42 -33.56
N ALA A 829 17.83 -12.40 -32.75
CA ALA A 829 16.56 -13.09 -32.92
C ALA A 829 15.36 -12.13 -32.80
N SER A 830 15.39 -11.21 -31.83
CA SER A 830 14.38 -10.15 -31.67
C SER A 830 14.30 -9.24 -32.90
N ILE A 831 15.45 -8.88 -33.50
CA ILE A 831 15.46 -8.09 -34.75
C ILE A 831 14.84 -8.87 -35.91
N TYR A 832 15.14 -10.16 -36.05
CA TYR A 832 14.50 -11.00 -37.07
C TYR A 832 12.99 -11.11 -36.85
N ASP A 833 12.53 -11.14 -35.60
CA ASP A 833 11.10 -11.13 -35.28
C ASP A 833 10.44 -9.82 -35.70
N ASN A 834 11.04 -8.67 -35.35
CA ASN A 834 10.58 -7.34 -35.76
C ASN A 834 10.54 -7.17 -37.30
N LEU A 835 11.39 -7.88 -38.04
CA LEU A 835 11.39 -7.92 -39.51
C LEU A 835 10.37 -8.92 -40.11
N GLY A 836 9.66 -9.69 -39.29
CA GLY A 836 8.74 -10.76 -39.74
C GLY A 836 9.45 -12.02 -40.25
N LEU A 837 10.76 -12.15 -40.02
CA LEU A 837 11.59 -13.29 -40.42
C LEU A 837 11.58 -14.37 -39.32
N TYR A 838 10.38 -14.88 -39.01
CA TYR A 838 10.15 -15.80 -37.89
C TYR A 838 11.01 -17.06 -37.89
N PRO A 839 11.28 -17.76 -39.02
CA PRO A 839 12.16 -18.94 -39.02
C PRO A 839 13.59 -18.63 -38.56
N GLN A 840 14.13 -17.47 -38.94
CA GLN A 840 15.44 -17.01 -38.53
C GLN A 840 15.43 -16.64 -37.05
N ALA A 841 14.41 -15.91 -36.58
CA ALA A 841 14.24 -15.57 -35.17
C ALA A 841 14.23 -16.83 -34.29
N ILE A 842 13.37 -17.80 -34.62
CA ILE A 842 13.27 -19.08 -33.89
C ILE A 842 14.61 -19.81 -33.84
N LYS A 843 15.36 -19.86 -34.96
CA LYS A 843 16.67 -20.50 -35.01
C LYS A 843 17.67 -19.87 -34.03
N PHE A 844 17.75 -18.54 -34.00
CA PHE A 844 18.67 -17.83 -33.12
C PHE A 844 18.24 -17.89 -31.64
N PHE A 845 16.93 -17.82 -31.35
CA PHE A 845 16.44 -18.05 -29.98
C PHE A 845 16.76 -19.47 -29.48
N PHE A 846 16.62 -20.51 -30.32
CA PHE A 846 17.01 -21.86 -29.91
C PHE A 846 18.53 -22.03 -29.69
N LYS A 847 19.36 -21.32 -30.45
CA LYS A 847 20.80 -21.25 -30.16
C LYS A 847 21.06 -20.64 -28.79
N ALA A 848 20.43 -19.49 -28.50
CA ALA A 848 20.56 -18.84 -27.20
C ALA A 848 20.03 -19.74 -26.05
N LEU A 849 18.92 -20.44 -26.29
CA LEU A 849 18.32 -21.36 -25.32
C LEU A 849 19.26 -22.52 -24.96
N ASP A 850 19.82 -23.20 -25.96
CA ASP A 850 20.72 -24.35 -25.76
C ASP A 850 21.95 -23.96 -24.91
N ILE A 851 22.50 -22.76 -25.15
CA ILE A 851 23.61 -22.23 -24.36
C ILE A 851 23.18 -21.97 -22.91
N ARG A 852 22.03 -21.30 -22.70
CA ARG A 852 21.55 -20.95 -21.35
C ARG A 852 21.14 -22.18 -20.54
N GLU A 853 20.55 -23.18 -21.19
CA GLU A 853 20.22 -24.47 -20.55
C GLU A 853 21.47 -25.26 -20.15
N LYS A 854 22.51 -25.28 -20.98
CA LYS A 854 23.80 -25.93 -20.66
C LYS A 854 24.52 -25.26 -19.49
N GLU A 855 24.57 -23.93 -19.48
CA GLU A 855 25.36 -23.17 -18.51
C GLU A 855 24.65 -22.96 -17.17
N PHE A 856 23.36 -22.65 -17.18
CA PHE A 856 22.60 -22.28 -15.97
C PHE A 856 21.53 -23.30 -15.57
N GLY A 857 21.30 -24.32 -16.42
CA GLY A 857 20.23 -25.29 -16.24
C GLY A 857 18.86 -24.79 -16.74
N ASN A 858 17.89 -25.71 -16.68
CA ASN A 858 16.56 -25.50 -17.25
C ASN A 858 15.68 -24.57 -16.39
N ASP A 859 15.89 -24.55 -15.08
CA ASP A 859 15.13 -23.73 -14.12
C ASP A 859 15.93 -22.45 -13.77
N HIS A 860 16.24 -21.62 -14.77
CA HIS A 860 16.95 -20.34 -14.59
C HIS A 860 16.23 -19.17 -15.27
N TYR A 861 16.36 -17.95 -14.70
CA TYR A 861 15.64 -16.76 -15.18
C TYR A 861 16.03 -16.35 -16.62
N ASP A 862 17.30 -16.54 -17.00
CA ASP A 862 17.75 -16.30 -18.38
C ASP A 862 17.05 -17.24 -19.36
N THR A 863 16.89 -18.52 -18.99
CA THR A 863 16.17 -19.53 -19.78
C THR A 863 14.70 -19.15 -19.92
N ALA A 864 14.05 -18.69 -18.85
CA ALA A 864 12.68 -18.17 -18.89
C ALA A 864 12.53 -16.96 -19.82
N THR A 865 13.55 -16.09 -19.88
CA THR A 865 13.56 -14.93 -20.78
C THR A 865 13.55 -15.36 -22.24
N ILE A 866 14.35 -16.38 -22.61
CA ILE A 866 14.32 -16.92 -23.97
C ILE A 866 12.97 -17.55 -24.31
N PHE A 867 12.34 -18.28 -23.37
CA PHE A 867 11.00 -18.83 -23.58
C PHE A 867 9.94 -17.75 -23.78
N ASN A 868 9.98 -16.65 -23.03
CA ASN A 868 9.10 -15.50 -23.26
C ASN A 868 9.29 -14.92 -24.67
N ASN A 869 10.53 -14.78 -25.14
CA ASN A 869 10.80 -14.23 -26.46
C ASN A 869 10.37 -15.20 -27.58
N LEU A 870 10.62 -16.51 -27.42
CA LEU A 870 10.09 -17.54 -28.31
C LEU A 870 8.56 -17.51 -28.39
N ALA A 871 7.89 -17.32 -27.25
CA ALA A 871 6.45 -17.19 -27.19
C ALA A 871 5.96 -15.97 -28.00
N SER A 872 6.62 -14.81 -27.86
CA SER A 872 6.33 -13.60 -28.63
C SER A 872 6.46 -13.84 -30.14
N VAL A 873 7.50 -14.54 -30.59
CA VAL A 873 7.66 -14.87 -32.03
C VAL A 873 6.52 -15.76 -32.52
N TYR A 874 6.12 -16.75 -31.72
CA TYR A 874 5.00 -17.62 -32.08
C TYR A 874 3.67 -16.87 -32.07
N ASP A 875 3.50 -15.88 -31.20
CA ASP A 875 2.35 -14.97 -31.17
C ASP A 875 2.28 -14.12 -32.45
N HIS A 876 3.36 -13.40 -32.80
CA HIS A 876 3.46 -12.62 -34.04
C HIS A 876 3.25 -13.48 -35.31
N LYS A 877 3.65 -14.75 -35.27
CA LYS A 877 3.40 -15.73 -36.35
C LYS A 877 1.94 -16.22 -36.40
N GLY A 878 1.12 -15.96 -35.38
CA GLY A 878 -0.27 -16.43 -35.26
C GLY A 878 -0.41 -17.86 -34.71
N ALA A 879 0.65 -18.43 -34.15
CA ALA A 879 0.67 -19.77 -33.55
C ALA A 879 0.37 -19.72 -32.04
N TYR A 880 -0.79 -19.16 -31.67
CA TYR A 880 -1.14 -18.79 -30.29
C TYR A 880 -1.06 -19.94 -29.27
N SER A 881 -1.43 -21.16 -29.63
CA SER A 881 -1.33 -22.32 -28.71
C SER A 881 0.13 -22.61 -28.30
N LYS A 882 1.06 -22.47 -29.24
CA LYS A 882 2.49 -22.68 -28.97
C LYS A 882 3.10 -21.49 -28.23
N ALA A 883 2.60 -20.28 -28.49
CA ALA A 883 2.95 -19.10 -27.71
C ALA A 883 2.53 -19.26 -26.24
N LEU A 884 1.28 -19.66 -25.96
CA LEU A 884 0.80 -19.95 -24.60
C LEU A 884 1.68 -21.00 -23.91
N GLU A 885 2.02 -22.10 -24.60
CA GLU A 885 2.89 -23.15 -24.05
C GLU A 885 4.22 -22.58 -23.55
N TYR A 886 4.88 -21.73 -24.35
CA TYR A 886 6.16 -21.14 -23.97
C TYR A 886 6.03 -20.04 -22.91
N TYR A 887 4.99 -19.22 -22.96
CA TYR A 887 4.73 -18.25 -21.88
C TYR A 887 4.48 -18.95 -20.54
N TYR A 888 3.72 -20.04 -20.51
CA TYR A 888 3.52 -20.82 -19.29
C TYR A 888 4.79 -21.53 -18.82
N LYS A 889 5.64 -22.00 -19.73
CA LYS A 889 6.99 -22.52 -19.37
C LYS A 889 7.84 -21.44 -18.70
N ALA A 890 7.91 -20.25 -19.30
CA ALA A 890 8.64 -19.11 -18.74
C ALA A 890 8.09 -18.71 -17.37
N LEU A 891 6.75 -18.65 -17.23
CA LEU A 891 6.10 -18.34 -15.97
C LEU A 891 6.43 -19.40 -14.90
N SER A 892 6.31 -20.69 -15.22
CA SER A 892 6.60 -21.76 -14.28
C SER A 892 8.03 -21.74 -13.77
N ILE A 893 9.01 -21.45 -14.63
CA ILE A 893 10.41 -21.28 -14.21
C ILE A 893 10.53 -20.08 -13.28
N ASN A 894 9.98 -18.92 -13.66
CA ASN A 894 10.07 -17.71 -12.86
C ASN A 894 9.35 -17.83 -11.50
N GLU A 895 8.22 -18.54 -11.41
CA GLU A 895 7.51 -18.80 -10.15
C GLU A 895 8.30 -19.71 -9.20
N LYS A 896 9.15 -20.60 -9.72
CA LYS A 896 10.05 -21.43 -8.91
C LYS A 896 11.27 -20.66 -8.39
N VAL A 897 11.84 -19.79 -9.23
CA VAL A 897 13.17 -19.19 -8.99
C VAL A 897 13.07 -17.80 -8.34
N LEU A 898 11.96 -17.08 -8.54
CA LEU A 898 11.79 -15.70 -8.07
C LEU A 898 10.81 -15.62 -6.90
N ASN A 899 10.92 -14.54 -6.11
CA ASN A 899 9.88 -14.18 -5.15
C ASN A 899 8.55 -13.93 -5.89
N LYS A 900 7.41 -14.33 -5.31
CA LYS A 900 6.06 -14.12 -5.85
C LYS A 900 5.74 -12.67 -6.21
N GLU A 901 6.45 -11.70 -5.62
CA GLU A 901 6.30 -10.28 -5.87
C GLU A 901 7.34 -9.72 -6.84
N HIS A 902 8.14 -10.56 -7.51
CA HIS A 902 9.20 -10.07 -8.39
C HIS A 902 8.63 -9.39 -9.65
N PRO A 903 9.11 -8.19 -10.07
CA PRO A 903 8.59 -7.48 -11.24
C PRO A 903 8.65 -8.27 -12.56
N MET A 904 9.58 -9.23 -12.70
CA MET A 904 9.59 -10.12 -13.87
C MET A 904 8.34 -11.02 -13.97
N LEU A 905 7.76 -11.45 -12.84
CA LEU A 905 6.48 -12.19 -12.87
C LEU A 905 5.37 -11.31 -13.43
N ALA A 906 5.37 -10.01 -13.13
CA ALA A 906 4.44 -9.07 -13.75
C ALA A 906 4.64 -8.97 -15.27
N ASN A 907 5.87 -9.05 -15.76
CA ASN A 907 6.12 -9.11 -17.21
C ASN A 907 5.57 -10.40 -17.83
N ASN A 908 5.75 -11.56 -17.18
CA ASN A 908 5.13 -12.82 -17.65
C ASN A 908 3.61 -12.70 -17.71
N TYR A 909 2.98 -12.24 -16.63
CA TYR A 909 1.53 -12.05 -16.57
C TYR A 909 1.04 -11.05 -17.61
N ASN A 910 1.75 -9.94 -17.83
CA ASN A 910 1.42 -8.96 -18.86
C ASN A 910 1.49 -9.57 -20.27
N ASN A 911 2.49 -10.40 -20.56
CA ASN A 911 2.62 -11.04 -21.88
C ASN A 911 1.55 -12.12 -22.12
N ILE A 912 1.24 -12.93 -21.09
CA ILE A 912 0.13 -13.90 -21.14
C ILE A 912 -1.20 -13.16 -21.36
N ALA A 913 -1.41 -12.05 -20.64
CA ALA A 913 -2.58 -11.21 -20.80
C ALA A 913 -2.69 -10.64 -22.22
N LEU A 914 -1.58 -10.15 -22.79
CA LEU A 914 -1.53 -9.64 -24.16
C LEU A 914 -1.89 -10.70 -25.20
N LEU A 915 -1.43 -11.94 -25.00
CA LEU A 915 -1.80 -13.05 -25.87
C LEU A 915 -3.29 -13.39 -25.76
N HIS A 916 -3.84 -13.47 -24.53
CA HIS A 916 -5.27 -13.67 -24.31
C HIS A 916 -6.10 -12.52 -24.92
N TYR A 917 -5.61 -11.28 -24.86
CA TYR A 917 -6.22 -10.14 -25.53
C TYR A 917 -6.21 -10.32 -27.06
N THR A 918 -5.09 -10.73 -27.65
CA THR A 918 -4.94 -10.95 -29.10
C THR A 918 -5.91 -12.02 -29.63
N ILE A 919 -6.14 -13.09 -28.86
CA ILE A 919 -7.14 -14.12 -29.18
C ILE A 919 -8.57 -13.76 -28.76
N LYS A 920 -8.79 -12.54 -28.25
CA LYS A 920 -10.09 -11.96 -27.83
C LYS A 920 -10.73 -12.62 -26.61
N GLU A 921 -9.93 -13.26 -25.76
CA GLU A 921 -10.32 -13.78 -24.45
C GLU A 921 -10.19 -12.69 -23.36
N TYR A 922 -10.93 -11.60 -23.54
CA TYR A 922 -10.80 -10.39 -22.73
C TYR A 922 -10.93 -10.59 -21.20
N PRO A 923 -11.85 -11.42 -20.66
CA PRO A 923 -11.92 -11.65 -19.22
C PRO A 923 -10.65 -12.28 -18.64
N ILE A 924 -10.05 -13.21 -19.38
CA ILE A 924 -8.81 -13.89 -18.99
C ILE A 924 -7.63 -12.90 -19.09
N ALA A 925 -7.60 -12.09 -20.14
CA ALA A 925 -6.61 -11.02 -20.28
C ALA A 925 -6.65 -10.05 -19.10
N LEU A 926 -7.85 -9.60 -18.69
CA LEU A 926 -8.03 -8.70 -17.53
C LEU A 926 -7.57 -9.35 -16.22
N GLU A 927 -7.82 -10.66 -16.01
CA GLU A 927 -7.34 -11.37 -14.82
C GLU A 927 -5.80 -11.34 -14.74
N TRP A 928 -5.13 -11.66 -15.85
CA TRP A 928 -3.67 -11.66 -15.90
C TRP A 928 -3.08 -10.25 -15.79
N TYR A 929 -3.67 -9.25 -16.46
CA TYR A 929 -3.25 -7.87 -16.30
C TYR A 929 -3.41 -7.38 -14.86
N ARG A 930 -4.49 -7.76 -14.15
CA ARG A 930 -4.66 -7.44 -12.72
C ARG A 930 -3.56 -8.08 -11.85
N LYS A 931 -3.15 -9.32 -12.14
CA LYS A 931 -2.00 -9.94 -11.43
C LYS A 931 -0.71 -9.17 -11.67
N ALA A 932 -0.44 -8.75 -12.91
CA ALA A 932 0.71 -7.92 -13.24
C ALA A 932 0.67 -6.57 -12.52
N MET A 933 -0.50 -5.92 -12.53
CA MET A 933 -0.78 -4.63 -11.93
C MET A 933 -0.48 -4.65 -10.42
N LEU A 934 -1.04 -5.63 -9.69
CA LEU A 934 -0.85 -5.73 -8.24
C LEU A 934 0.62 -5.86 -7.84
N ILE A 935 1.43 -6.59 -8.62
CA ILE A 935 2.87 -6.71 -8.38
C ILE A 935 3.57 -5.38 -8.64
N ARG A 936 3.30 -4.74 -9.79
CA ARG A 936 3.96 -3.47 -10.16
C ARG A 936 3.60 -2.34 -9.20
N GLU A 937 2.33 -2.18 -8.86
CA GLU A 937 1.87 -1.20 -7.87
C GLU A 937 2.55 -1.40 -6.50
N LYS A 938 2.64 -2.65 -6.04
CA LYS A 938 3.24 -2.97 -4.75
C LYS A 938 4.76 -2.76 -4.71
N VAL A 939 5.47 -3.14 -5.77
CA VAL A 939 6.94 -3.24 -5.75
C VAL A 939 7.65 -2.08 -6.43
N LEU A 940 7.10 -1.57 -7.53
CA LEU A 940 7.67 -0.44 -8.25
C LEU A 940 7.03 0.89 -7.80
N GLY A 941 5.81 0.81 -7.28
CA GLY A 941 4.96 1.96 -6.99
C GLY A 941 3.90 2.11 -8.07
N ILE A 942 2.82 2.79 -7.69
CA ILE A 942 1.76 3.16 -8.62
C ILE A 942 2.37 4.01 -9.74
N ASP A 943 3.14 5.05 -9.42
CA ASP A 943 3.63 6.07 -10.38
C ASP A 943 4.77 5.58 -11.29
N HIS A 944 5.06 4.28 -11.32
CA HIS A 944 6.15 3.77 -12.12
C HIS A 944 5.75 3.66 -13.60
N PRO A 945 6.64 4.01 -14.57
CA PRO A 945 6.37 3.85 -16.00
C PRO A 945 5.89 2.45 -16.40
N ASP A 946 6.46 1.39 -15.83
CA ASP A 946 6.00 0.02 -16.12
C ASP A 946 4.58 -0.25 -15.61
N THR A 947 4.14 0.38 -14.52
CA THR A 947 2.76 0.28 -14.03
C THR A 947 1.80 0.94 -15.04
N ALA A 948 2.17 2.11 -15.55
CA ALA A 948 1.43 2.83 -16.59
C ALA A 948 1.25 2.03 -17.89
N ILE A 949 2.23 1.20 -18.26
CA ILE A 949 2.10 0.25 -19.38
C ILE A 949 0.99 -0.76 -19.09
N THR A 950 0.91 -1.32 -17.88
CA THR A 950 -0.18 -2.26 -17.53
C THR A 950 -1.54 -1.56 -17.56
N TYR A 951 -1.64 -0.32 -17.05
CA TYR A 951 -2.87 0.46 -17.15
C TYR A 951 -3.27 0.71 -18.59
N SER A 952 -2.33 1.10 -19.45
CA SER A 952 -2.59 1.25 -20.89
C SER A 952 -3.11 -0.05 -21.51
N ASN A 953 -2.52 -1.20 -21.15
CA ASN A 953 -2.94 -2.50 -21.67
C ASN A 953 -4.33 -2.91 -21.18
N ILE A 954 -4.69 -2.62 -19.92
CA ILE A 954 -6.05 -2.80 -19.42
C ILE A 954 -7.02 -1.89 -20.19
N GLY A 955 -6.62 -0.64 -20.45
CA GLY A 955 -7.38 0.30 -21.28
C GLY A 955 -7.66 -0.24 -22.69
N LEU A 956 -6.68 -0.88 -23.32
CA LEU A 956 -6.82 -1.53 -24.63
C LEU A 956 -7.89 -2.62 -24.63
N VAL A 957 -7.95 -3.45 -23.57
CA VAL A 957 -8.99 -4.49 -23.47
C VAL A 957 -10.39 -3.88 -23.41
N TYR A 958 -10.58 -2.84 -22.59
CA TYR A 958 -11.88 -2.16 -22.49
C TYR A 958 -12.26 -1.41 -23.77
N ASP A 959 -11.29 -0.82 -24.47
CA ASP A 959 -11.51 -0.12 -25.73
C ASP A 959 -12.04 -1.08 -26.81
N ASP A 960 -11.43 -2.25 -26.95
CA ASP A 960 -11.85 -3.29 -27.88
C ASP A 960 -13.21 -3.93 -27.51
N GLN A 961 -13.57 -3.90 -26.22
CA GLN A 961 -14.91 -4.25 -25.75
C GLN A 961 -15.94 -3.13 -25.99
N LYS A 962 -15.51 -1.97 -26.51
CA LYS A 962 -16.30 -0.74 -26.67
C LYS A 962 -16.78 -0.15 -25.34
N GLU A 963 -16.14 -0.51 -24.24
CA GLU A 963 -16.34 0.07 -22.92
C GLU A 963 -15.49 1.34 -22.77
N TYR A 964 -15.73 2.30 -23.67
CA TYR A 964 -14.90 3.48 -23.85
C TYR A 964 -14.73 4.34 -22.59
N SER A 965 -15.71 4.31 -21.67
CA SER A 965 -15.62 5.04 -20.40
C SER A 965 -14.58 4.42 -19.47
N GLU A 966 -14.50 3.09 -19.40
CA GLU A 966 -13.47 2.39 -18.61
C GLU A 966 -12.11 2.50 -19.29
N ALA A 967 -12.04 2.32 -20.62
CA ALA A 967 -10.82 2.52 -21.39
C ALA A 967 -10.20 3.90 -21.13
N MET A 968 -11.02 4.96 -21.18
CA MET A 968 -10.58 6.33 -20.93
C MET A 968 -10.04 6.51 -19.51
N LYS A 969 -10.63 5.89 -18.48
CA LYS A 969 -10.11 5.97 -17.09
C LYS A 969 -8.70 5.39 -17.01
N TRP A 970 -8.48 4.21 -17.60
CA TRP A 970 -7.18 3.54 -17.57
C TRP A 970 -6.13 4.27 -18.39
N TYR A 971 -6.49 4.76 -19.59
CA TYR A 971 -5.58 5.58 -20.38
C TYR A 971 -5.25 6.92 -19.72
N GLN A 972 -6.19 7.55 -19.01
CA GLN A 972 -5.90 8.76 -18.25
C GLN A 972 -4.91 8.50 -17.12
N LYS A 973 -5.08 7.40 -16.37
CA LYS A 973 -4.09 6.98 -15.36
C LYS A 973 -2.71 6.80 -15.99
N ALA A 974 -2.62 6.01 -17.05
CA ALA A 974 -1.36 5.80 -17.76
C ALA A 974 -0.75 7.10 -18.30
N LEU A 975 -1.58 7.99 -18.83
CA LEU A 975 -1.14 9.25 -19.42
C LEU A 975 -0.52 10.16 -18.37
N THR A 976 -1.18 10.31 -17.22
CA THR A 976 -0.68 11.11 -16.08
C THR A 976 0.73 10.68 -15.70
N ILE A 977 0.93 9.37 -15.52
CA ILE A 977 2.22 8.79 -15.15
C ILE A 977 3.27 9.03 -16.23
N HIS A 978 2.95 8.73 -17.49
CA HIS A 978 3.87 8.93 -18.59
C HIS A 978 4.27 10.41 -18.74
N GLU A 979 3.33 11.35 -18.58
CA GLU A 979 3.63 12.78 -18.62
C GLU A 979 4.55 13.23 -17.48
N GLU A 980 4.37 12.70 -16.27
CA GLU A 980 5.13 13.09 -15.08
C GLU A 980 6.53 12.47 -15.03
N THR A 981 6.63 11.17 -15.34
CA THR A 981 7.87 10.41 -15.20
C THR A 981 8.75 10.44 -16.45
N LEU A 982 8.12 10.36 -17.63
CA LEU A 982 8.81 10.32 -18.93
C LEU A 982 8.78 11.65 -19.66
N GLY A 983 7.79 12.49 -19.36
CA GLY A 983 7.56 13.76 -20.02
C GLY A 983 6.53 13.70 -21.16
N ARG A 984 5.96 14.86 -21.50
CA ARG A 984 4.95 14.99 -22.56
C ARG A 984 5.43 14.65 -23.97
N ASN A 985 6.74 14.68 -24.20
CA ASN A 985 7.33 14.39 -25.51
C ASN A 985 7.86 12.96 -25.62
N HIS A 986 7.49 12.06 -24.70
CA HIS A 986 7.94 10.68 -24.72
C HIS A 986 7.15 9.81 -25.72
N PRO A 987 7.79 8.84 -26.42
CA PRO A 987 7.10 7.87 -27.28
C PRO A 987 5.93 7.12 -26.61
N GLU A 988 6.09 6.69 -25.35
CA GLU A 988 5.00 6.04 -24.59
C GLU A 988 3.85 7.00 -24.27
N THR A 989 4.13 8.27 -23.95
CA THR A 989 3.08 9.30 -23.82
C THR A 989 2.32 9.46 -25.15
N ALA A 990 3.05 9.45 -26.27
CA ALA A 990 2.45 9.48 -27.60
C ALA A 990 1.61 8.24 -27.91
N THR A 991 2.01 7.06 -27.42
CA THR A 991 1.19 5.84 -27.49
C THR A 991 -0.10 6.01 -26.71
N THR A 992 -0.06 6.54 -25.49
CA THR A 992 -1.28 6.80 -24.73
C THR A 992 -2.17 7.85 -25.40
N TYR A 993 -1.61 8.93 -25.97
CA TYR A 993 -2.38 9.89 -26.78
C TYR A 993 -3.03 9.24 -28.00
N ASN A 994 -2.31 8.36 -28.69
CA ASN A 994 -2.87 7.61 -29.82
C ASN A 994 -4.02 6.72 -29.37
N ASN A 995 -3.89 6.01 -28.25
CA ASN A 995 -4.94 5.15 -27.73
C ASN A 995 -6.18 5.96 -27.29
N ILE A 996 -5.99 7.12 -26.67
CA ILE A 996 -7.08 8.06 -26.37
C ILE A 996 -7.76 8.53 -27.67
N GLY A 997 -6.97 8.81 -28.71
CA GLY A 997 -7.49 9.12 -30.05
C GLY A 997 -8.35 7.99 -30.62
N ALA A 998 -7.93 6.74 -30.44
CA ALA A 998 -8.68 5.56 -30.85
C ALA A 998 -10.02 5.43 -30.12
N VAL A 999 -10.06 5.72 -28.81
CA VAL A 999 -11.32 5.77 -28.05
C VAL A 999 -12.28 6.82 -28.62
N TYR A 1000 -11.80 8.04 -28.91
CA TYR A 1000 -12.64 9.07 -29.52
C TYR A 1000 -13.11 8.67 -30.92
N TYR A 1001 -12.26 8.01 -31.70
CA TYR A 1001 -12.62 7.47 -33.00
C TYR A 1001 -13.73 6.41 -32.86
N GLY A 1002 -13.60 5.48 -31.92
CA GLY A 1002 -14.60 4.46 -31.61
C GLY A 1002 -15.94 5.04 -31.12
N LYS A 1003 -15.92 6.19 -30.42
CA LYS A 1003 -17.10 7.00 -30.07
C LYS A 1003 -17.69 7.79 -31.24
N LYS A 1004 -17.05 7.76 -32.42
CA LYS A 1004 -17.39 8.57 -33.60
C LYS A 1004 -17.20 10.08 -33.40
N GLU A 1005 -16.40 10.46 -32.42
CA GLU A 1005 -16.00 11.85 -32.15
C GLU A 1005 -14.74 12.19 -32.95
N TYR A 1006 -14.81 12.05 -34.28
CA TYR A 1006 -13.63 12.06 -35.17
C TYR A 1006 -12.80 13.34 -35.08
N SER A 1007 -13.41 14.49 -34.78
CA SER A 1007 -12.68 15.75 -34.60
C SER A 1007 -11.76 15.73 -33.37
N GLU A 1008 -12.18 15.10 -32.27
CA GLU A 1008 -11.32 14.93 -31.09
C GLU A 1008 -10.28 13.84 -31.34
N ALA A 1009 -10.66 12.74 -31.99
CA ALA A 1009 -9.73 11.68 -32.38
C ALA A 1009 -8.53 12.23 -33.16
N ILE A 1010 -8.80 13.05 -34.19
CA ILE A 1010 -7.75 13.70 -35.01
C ILE A 1010 -6.82 14.55 -34.15
N LYS A 1011 -7.34 15.33 -33.19
CA LYS A 1011 -6.49 16.17 -32.31
C LYS A 1011 -5.52 15.31 -31.49
N TRP A 1012 -6.02 14.21 -30.92
CA TRP A 1012 -5.19 13.31 -30.11
C TRP A 1012 -4.18 12.55 -30.95
N PHE A 1013 -4.58 12.04 -32.12
CA PHE A 1013 -3.64 11.42 -33.05
C PHE A 1013 -2.58 12.41 -33.54
N GLN A 1014 -2.92 13.68 -33.80
CA GLN A 1014 -1.95 14.70 -34.19
C GLN A 1014 -0.92 15.01 -33.08
N LYS A 1015 -1.36 15.03 -31.81
CA LYS A 1015 -0.44 15.13 -30.67
C LYS A 1015 0.55 13.96 -30.66
N ALA A 1016 0.04 12.74 -30.79
CA ALA A 1016 0.87 11.53 -30.86
C ALA A 1016 1.84 11.57 -32.05
N LEU A 1017 1.36 11.97 -33.22
CA LEU A 1017 2.15 12.04 -34.46
C LEU A 1017 3.30 13.03 -34.32
N THR A 1018 3.03 14.24 -33.82
CA THR A 1018 4.05 15.29 -33.64
C THR A 1018 5.22 14.79 -32.78
N ILE A 1019 4.90 14.03 -31.72
CA ILE A 1019 5.90 13.45 -30.83
C ILE A 1019 6.66 12.34 -31.55
N ARG A 1020 5.96 11.37 -32.14
CA ARG A 1020 6.56 10.20 -32.82
C ARG A 1020 7.44 10.61 -34.00
N GLU A 1021 7.03 11.58 -34.82
CA GLU A 1021 7.87 12.13 -35.90
C GLU A 1021 9.17 12.74 -35.37
N LYS A 1022 9.10 13.45 -34.24
CA LYS A 1022 10.26 14.11 -33.64
C LYS A 1022 11.22 13.12 -32.99
N THR A 1023 10.71 12.10 -32.29
CA THR A 1023 11.52 11.19 -31.48
C THR A 1023 11.94 9.92 -32.23
N LEU A 1024 11.02 9.32 -32.98
CA LEU A 1024 11.22 8.05 -33.69
C LEU A 1024 11.49 8.24 -35.19
N GLY A 1025 11.03 9.35 -35.76
CA GLY A 1025 11.10 9.63 -37.20
C GLY A 1025 9.85 9.20 -37.96
N LYS A 1026 9.76 9.61 -39.23
CA LYS A 1026 8.57 9.44 -40.08
C LYS A 1026 8.31 7.99 -40.51
N GLU A 1027 9.38 7.23 -40.70
CA GLU A 1027 9.33 5.85 -41.20
C GLU A 1027 9.11 4.82 -40.09
N HIS A 1028 9.15 5.24 -38.82
CA HIS A 1028 8.97 4.32 -37.71
C HIS A 1028 7.56 3.69 -37.74
N PRO A 1029 7.42 2.37 -37.49
CA PRO A 1029 6.12 1.68 -37.58
C PRO A 1029 4.99 2.36 -36.81
N LEU A 1030 5.25 2.80 -35.57
CA LEU A 1030 4.27 3.54 -34.76
C LEU A 1030 3.87 4.90 -35.38
N THR A 1031 4.79 5.61 -36.03
CA THR A 1031 4.49 6.87 -36.72
C THR A 1031 3.59 6.61 -37.92
N VAL A 1032 3.91 5.58 -38.71
CA VAL A 1032 3.11 5.12 -39.85
C VAL A 1032 1.69 4.72 -39.43
N THR A 1033 1.54 3.96 -38.35
CA THR A 1033 0.22 3.62 -37.80
C THR A 1033 -0.56 4.86 -37.38
N THR A 1034 0.11 5.88 -36.83
CA THR A 1034 -0.57 7.13 -36.45
C THR A 1034 -1.07 7.90 -37.67
N TYR A 1035 -0.28 7.96 -38.76
CA TYR A 1035 -0.76 8.56 -40.02
C TYR A 1035 -2.00 7.86 -40.54
N LYS A 1036 -2.00 6.52 -40.53
CA LYS A 1036 -3.16 5.73 -40.95
C LYS A 1036 -4.40 6.03 -40.10
N ASN A 1037 -4.25 6.06 -38.78
CA ASN A 1037 -5.36 6.41 -37.87
C ASN A 1037 -5.91 7.83 -38.14
N ILE A 1038 -5.04 8.79 -38.46
CA ILE A 1038 -5.43 10.14 -38.84
C ILE A 1038 -6.19 10.15 -40.17
N GLU A 1039 -5.68 9.43 -41.17
CA GLU A 1039 -6.31 9.31 -42.49
C GLU A 1039 -7.71 8.71 -42.39
N GLU A 1040 -7.86 7.60 -41.66
CA GLU A 1040 -9.15 6.95 -41.39
C GLU A 1040 -10.11 7.89 -40.67
N ALA A 1041 -9.64 8.62 -39.64
CA ALA A 1041 -10.47 9.60 -38.92
C ALA A 1041 -10.91 10.78 -39.80
N TYR A 1042 -10.06 11.26 -40.71
CA TYR A 1042 -10.46 12.29 -41.67
C TYR A 1042 -11.47 11.78 -42.70
N TYR A 1043 -11.31 10.55 -43.16
CA TYR A 1043 -12.23 9.91 -44.09
C TYR A 1043 -13.63 9.79 -43.47
N GLU A 1044 -13.73 9.19 -42.29
CA GLU A 1044 -15.01 9.02 -41.56
C GLU A 1044 -15.66 10.34 -41.13
N LYS A 1045 -14.87 11.39 -40.87
CA LYS A 1045 -15.40 12.73 -40.56
C LYS A 1045 -16.07 13.41 -41.76
N ASN A 1046 -15.61 13.09 -42.98
CA ASN A 1046 -16.07 13.72 -44.22
C ASN A 1046 -17.14 12.88 -44.94
N LEU A 1047 -17.43 11.68 -44.45
CA LEU A 1047 -18.64 10.90 -44.77
C LEU A 1047 -19.83 11.41 -43.97
#